data_AF-A0A0P0NZ40-F1
#
_entry.id   AF-A0A0P0NZ40-F1
#
_cell.length_a   1.000
_cell.length_b   1.000
_cell.length_c   1.000
_cell.angle_alpha   90.00
_cell.angle_beta   90.00
_cell.angle_gamma   90.00
#
_symmetry.space_group_name_H-M   'P 1'
#
loop_
_entity.id
_entity.type
_entity.pdbx_description
1 polymer ?
#
loop_
_entity_poly.entity_id
_entity_poly.type
_entity_poly.pdbx_seq_one_letter_code
_entity_poly.pdbx_strand_id
1 'polypeptide(L)'
;MPDQHRTFFEQLPIVVLGSRDVSGQPWATLLDGTPGFIKSPSPVELTIAATFSHGDPAAEGVATGQPVGLLGIELHTRRRNRMNGRISARGPEGFSIAVDQSFGNCPQYIQGRNFEHVDQALISQRAAPERTAGLSREAASLVASADTFFIASAHTDKAAQDPVHGVDVSHRGGKPGFVRVQGDVLTIPDFLGNFLFNTLGNILVEPRVGLVFPDFSNGDLWHLSATAKIIWEGPEVDGFAGAERLLQFTVVETVKVAASLSIRAVGEVEPSPYLDKTGSWEAVDASGWGKKEFRPFRVAWAEPETETVRSVVLKPLDGGSVPVHRAGQHIFVRLNVNGSQDLRPYTVSDAANGSSYRISVKRQGRFSEAVHQLKIGDVVELLPPRGDFVFDEAAPRPAVLLSAGIGVTPMIAMINRILVNNGRSRSQQRLWFFHGARNSLDHAFRHHMIDKSSRHSNLTIVTAYNEPLPGDVLGRDYDVNGWVNLDLLKAKLPFDDYEFYLCGPPPFMDALSKGLLGMGVRPERIHSEAFGPAAIKPAAVGASLGSKATPPSSGAAAKADGHAAEVEFQASGKRATWRSGEGTLLELAEREGLKPIHSCRSGTCGVCAVKLIQGSVDYVNNPTAPCEDDEVLICSAVPSRSDDDASVSIVLDV
;
A
#
# COMPACT_ATOMS: atom_id res chain seq x y z
N MET A 1 -33.45 13.63 -9.46
CA MET A 1 -32.20 14.38 -9.18
C MET A 1 -32.47 15.45 -8.14
N PRO A 2 -31.70 15.50 -7.04
CA PRO A 2 -31.70 16.63 -6.11
C PRO A 2 -31.22 17.92 -6.79
N ASP A 3 -31.68 19.09 -6.33
CA ASP A 3 -31.32 20.39 -6.91
C ASP A 3 -29.80 20.62 -6.95
N GLN A 4 -29.08 20.18 -5.93
CA GLN A 4 -27.62 20.28 -5.88
C GLN A 4 -26.93 19.54 -7.04
N HIS A 5 -27.50 18.42 -7.51
CA HIS A 5 -26.99 17.71 -8.69
C HIS A 5 -27.40 18.43 -9.96
N ARG A 6 -28.64 18.93 -10.04
CA ARG A 6 -29.15 19.66 -11.20
C ARG A 6 -28.26 20.86 -11.51
N THR A 7 -28.06 21.75 -10.53
CA THR A 7 -27.16 22.91 -10.66
C THR A 7 -25.74 22.49 -11.05
N PHE A 8 -25.23 21.40 -10.47
CA PHE A 8 -23.91 20.90 -10.83
C PHE A 8 -23.83 20.48 -12.30
N PHE A 9 -24.75 19.66 -12.80
CA PHE A 9 -24.72 19.23 -14.19
C PHE A 9 -24.82 20.42 -15.17
N GLU A 10 -25.61 21.44 -14.86
CA GLU A 10 -25.77 22.63 -15.71
C GLU A 10 -24.50 23.48 -15.82
N GLN A 11 -23.62 23.46 -14.81
CA GLN A 11 -22.39 24.24 -14.79
C GLN A 11 -21.22 23.56 -15.54
N LEU A 12 -21.35 22.26 -15.86
CA LEU A 12 -20.24 21.49 -16.38
C LEU A 12 -19.87 21.93 -17.80
N PRO A 13 -18.57 21.97 -18.12
CA PRO A 13 -18.09 22.11 -19.50
C PRO A 13 -17.98 20.75 -20.21
N ILE A 14 -18.01 19.64 -19.46
CA ILE A 14 -17.90 18.28 -19.96
C ILE A 14 -18.82 17.31 -19.22
N VAL A 15 -19.27 16.28 -19.91
CA VAL A 15 -19.94 15.13 -19.31
C VAL A 15 -19.48 13.84 -19.97
N VAL A 16 -19.31 12.81 -19.17
CA VAL A 16 -18.95 11.48 -19.67
C VAL A 16 -20.24 10.68 -19.85
N LEU A 17 -20.38 10.00 -20.98
CA LEU A 17 -21.53 9.18 -21.32
C LEU A 17 -21.09 7.73 -21.54
N GLY A 18 -21.81 6.80 -20.92
CA GLY A 18 -21.75 5.37 -21.22
C GLY A 18 -23.01 4.94 -21.95
N SER A 19 -22.85 4.20 -23.05
CA SER A 19 -23.95 3.60 -23.81
C SER A 19 -23.58 2.18 -24.25
N ARG A 20 -24.46 1.52 -25.00
CA ARG A 20 -24.19 0.22 -25.63
C ARG A 20 -24.58 0.25 -27.09
N ASP A 21 -23.72 -0.26 -27.95
CA ASP A 21 -24.07 -0.42 -29.36
C ASP A 21 -25.08 -1.56 -29.57
N VAL A 22 -25.48 -1.78 -30.83
CA VAL A 22 -26.46 -2.81 -31.21
C VAL A 22 -25.99 -4.24 -30.93
N SER A 23 -24.68 -4.47 -30.84
CA SER A 23 -24.10 -5.78 -30.44
C SER A 23 -24.09 -5.98 -28.92
N GLY A 24 -24.47 -4.93 -28.18
CA GLY A 24 -24.48 -4.89 -26.73
C GLY A 24 -23.12 -4.57 -26.12
N GLN A 25 -22.13 -4.18 -26.90
CA GLN A 25 -20.81 -3.76 -26.43
C GLN A 25 -20.92 -2.37 -25.77
N PRO A 26 -20.49 -2.22 -24.50
CA PRO A 26 -20.45 -0.92 -23.86
C PRO A 26 -19.39 0.00 -24.47
N TRP A 27 -19.71 1.29 -24.54
CA TRP A 27 -18.80 2.36 -24.97
C TRP A 27 -18.89 3.54 -24.01
N ALA A 28 -17.74 4.12 -23.66
CA ALA A 28 -17.65 5.38 -22.93
C ALA A 28 -17.23 6.48 -23.90
N THR A 29 -17.77 7.69 -23.77
CA THR A 29 -17.34 8.87 -24.53
C THR A 29 -17.42 10.12 -23.67
N LEU A 30 -16.84 11.23 -24.15
CA LEU A 30 -16.95 12.55 -23.55
C LEU A 30 -17.68 13.48 -24.52
N LEU A 31 -18.63 14.24 -23.96
CA LEU A 31 -19.30 15.34 -24.64
C LEU A 31 -18.94 16.63 -23.94
N ASP A 32 -18.69 17.68 -24.71
CA ASP A 32 -18.34 18.99 -24.19
C ASP A 32 -19.16 20.10 -24.84
N GLY A 33 -19.23 21.24 -24.15
CA GLY A 33 -19.97 22.40 -24.58
C GLY A 33 -19.79 23.56 -23.61
N THR A 34 -20.28 24.74 -23.98
CA THR A 34 -20.30 25.87 -23.06
C THR A 34 -21.27 25.58 -21.90
N PRO A 35 -20.94 25.95 -20.64
CA PRO A 35 -21.85 25.75 -19.51
C PRO A 35 -23.28 26.20 -19.82
N GLY A 36 -24.26 25.37 -19.43
CA GLY A 36 -25.65 25.46 -19.85
C GLY A 36 -26.02 24.62 -21.07
N PHE A 37 -25.07 23.92 -21.71
CA PHE A 37 -25.37 22.92 -22.74
C PHE A 37 -26.09 21.69 -22.15
N ILE A 38 -25.89 21.43 -20.86
CA ILE A 38 -26.69 20.50 -20.07
C ILE A 38 -27.73 21.32 -19.31
N LYS A 39 -29.00 20.90 -19.35
CA LYS A 39 -30.09 21.50 -18.56
C LYS A 39 -30.88 20.42 -17.84
N SER A 40 -31.44 20.74 -16.68
CA SER A 40 -32.38 19.87 -15.97
C SER A 40 -33.74 20.57 -15.85
N PRO A 41 -34.62 20.45 -16.87
CA PRO A 41 -35.94 21.09 -16.85
C PRO A 41 -36.80 20.65 -15.67
N SER A 42 -36.62 19.42 -15.20
CA SER A 42 -37.28 18.87 -14.03
C SER A 42 -36.34 17.91 -13.28
N PRO A 43 -36.66 17.52 -12.03
CA PRO A 43 -35.86 16.53 -11.29
C PRO A 43 -35.74 15.16 -11.95
N VAL A 44 -36.59 14.84 -12.93
CA VAL A 44 -36.64 13.53 -13.62
C VAL A 44 -36.22 13.61 -15.08
N GLU A 45 -35.71 14.77 -15.52
CA GLU A 45 -35.30 14.99 -16.91
C GLU A 45 -34.01 15.79 -16.99
N LEU A 46 -33.13 15.37 -17.89
CA LEU A 46 -31.89 16.07 -18.24
C LEU A 46 -31.77 16.15 -19.76
N THR A 47 -31.46 17.32 -20.29
CA THR A 47 -31.31 17.58 -21.72
C THR A 47 -29.88 17.99 -22.02
N ILE A 48 -29.27 17.41 -23.06
CA ILE A 48 -27.90 17.69 -23.48
C ILE A 48 -27.93 18.21 -24.91
N ALA A 49 -27.53 19.47 -25.09
CA ALA A 49 -27.34 20.13 -26.37
C ALA A 49 -25.91 19.89 -26.87
N ALA A 50 -25.60 18.66 -27.26
CA ALA A 50 -24.31 18.28 -27.83
C ALA A 50 -24.53 17.23 -28.93
N THR A 51 -23.66 17.28 -29.95
CA THR A 51 -23.64 16.29 -31.04
C THR A 51 -22.41 15.41 -30.91
N PHE A 52 -22.54 14.16 -31.33
CA PHE A 52 -21.41 13.22 -31.35
C PHE A 52 -20.51 13.52 -32.55
N SER A 53 -19.20 13.40 -32.34
CA SER A 53 -18.23 13.40 -33.44
C SER A 53 -18.51 12.27 -34.41
N HIS A 54 -18.18 12.48 -35.68
CA HIS A 54 -18.37 11.46 -36.72
C HIS A 54 -17.57 10.20 -36.36
N GLY A 55 -18.25 9.07 -36.23
CA GLY A 55 -17.60 7.80 -35.92
C GLY A 55 -17.42 7.49 -34.43
N ASP A 56 -17.92 8.35 -33.52
CA ASP A 56 -17.99 8.03 -32.10
C ASP A 56 -18.83 6.76 -31.88
N PRO A 57 -18.26 5.68 -31.32
CA PRO A 57 -18.95 4.40 -31.19
C PRO A 57 -20.07 4.43 -30.12
N ALA A 58 -20.03 5.36 -29.16
CA ALA A 58 -21.09 5.50 -28.17
C ALA A 58 -22.37 6.11 -28.76
N ALA A 59 -22.29 6.81 -29.89
CA ALA A 59 -23.42 7.49 -30.52
C ALA A 59 -24.53 6.52 -30.97
N GLU A 60 -24.19 5.28 -31.32
CA GLU A 60 -25.16 4.25 -31.73
C GLU A 60 -26.09 3.86 -30.57
N GLY A 61 -25.56 3.78 -29.35
CA GLY A 61 -26.32 3.42 -28.16
C GLY A 61 -27.23 4.52 -27.61
N VAL A 62 -27.19 5.72 -28.18
CA VAL A 62 -27.99 6.86 -27.74
C VAL A 62 -29.25 6.93 -28.60
N ALA A 63 -30.15 5.97 -28.45
CA ALA A 63 -31.43 5.94 -29.15
C ALA A 63 -32.59 5.92 -28.14
N THR A 64 -33.76 6.46 -28.52
CA THR A 64 -34.93 6.51 -27.64
C THR A 64 -35.25 5.15 -27.01
N GLY A 65 -35.40 5.13 -25.69
CA GLY A 65 -35.63 3.94 -24.86
C GLY A 65 -34.37 3.24 -24.36
N GLN A 66 -33.20 3.52 -24.94
CA GLN A 66 -31.95 2.87 -24.56
C GLN A 66 -31.42 3.39 -23.21
N PRO A 67 -30.88 2.49 -22.35
CA PRO A 67 -30.26 2.87 -21.10
C PRO A 67 -28.91 3.56 -21.35
N VAL A 68 -28.62 4.58 -20.55
CA VAL A 68 -27.35 5.30 -20.55
C VAL A 68 -26.90 5.60 -19.12
N GLY A 69 -25.58 5.65 -18.93
CA GLY A 69 -24.96 6.16 -17.71
C GLY A 69 -24.29 7.50 -18.00
N LEU A 70 -24.42 8.47 -17.12
CA LEU A 70 -23.68 9.72 -17.15
C LEU A 70 -22.83 9.89 -15.91
N LEU A 71 -21.63 10.44 -16.11
CA LEU A 71 -20.80 10.98 -15.06
C LEU A 71 -20.57 12.46 -15.34
N GLY A 72 -21.21 13.30 -14.53
CA GLY A 72 -20.85 14.70 -14.43
C GLY A 72 -19.56 14.81 -13.61
N ILE A 73 -18.52 15.43 -14.16
CA ILE A 73 -17.23 15.56 -13.50
C ILE A 73 -16.61 16.93 -13.74
N GLU A 74 -16.17 17.56 -12.67
CA GLU A 74 -15.47 18.84 -12.66
C GLU A 74 -14.06 18.60 -12.11
N LEU A 75 -13.07 18.57 -13.01
CA LEU A 75 -11.73 18.08 -12.66
C LEU A 75 -11.01 19.01 -11.67
N HIS A 76 -11.04 20.34 -11.87
CA HIS A 76 -10.35 21.31 -11.00
C HIS A 76 -10.85 21.28 -9.54
N THR A 77 -12.16 21.21 -9.29
CA THR A 77 -12.71 21.07 -7.92
C THR A 77 -12.75 19.63 -7.43
N ARG A 78 -12.41 18.66 -8.31
CA ARG A 78 -12.49 17.21 -8.06
C ARG A 78 -13.90 16.76 -7.69
N ARG A 79 -14.95 17.43 -8.17
CA ARG A 79 -16.35 17.07 -7.89
C ARG A 79 -16.89 16.13 -8.97
N ARG A 80 -17.63 15.09 -8.57
CA ARG A 80 -18.33 14.21 -9.51
C ARG A 80 -19.68 13.70 -8.98
N ASN A 81 -20.65 13.64 -9.87
CA ASN A 81 -21.98 13.07 -9.62
C ASN A 81 -22.35 12.13 -10.76
N ARG A 82 -22.97 11.00 -10.41
CA ARG A 82 -23.51 10.07 -11.40
C ARG A 82 -24.98 10.33 -11.65
N MET A 83 -25.41 10.06 -12.87
CA MET A 83 -26.82 9.99 -13.26
C MET A 83 -27.01 8.84 -14.23
N ASN A 84 -27.86 7.87 -13.90
CA ASN A 84 -28.24 6.80 -14.82
C ASN A 84 -29.70 7.00 -15.24
N GLY A 85 -30.02 6.65 -16.48
CA GLY A 85 -31.34 6.87 -17.03
C GLY A 85 -31.54 6.26 -18.41
N ARG A 86 -32.58 6.71 -19.10
CA ARG A 86 -32.93 6.27 -20.45
C ARG A 86 -33.14 7.44 -21.39
N ILE A 87 -32.71 7.30 -22.64
CA ILE A 87 -32.95 8.32 -23.65
C ILE A 87 -34.46 8.47 -23.87
N SER A 88 -35.02 9.65 -23.58
CA SER A 88 -36.44 9.95 -23.80
C SER A 88 -36.70 10.52 -25.19
N ALA A 89 -35.73 11.26 -25.74
CA ALA A 89 -35.79 11.80 -27.10
C ALA A 89 -34.38 12.05 -27.65
N ARG A 90 -34.21 11.96 -28.98
CA ARG A 90 -32.99 12.36 -29.69
C ARG A 90 -33.37 13.21 -30.89
N GLY A 91 -32.70 14.35 -31.05
CA GLY A 91 -32.82 15.27 -32.17
C GLY A 91 -31.47 15.54 -32.84
N PRO A 92 -31.44 16.44 -33.84
CA PRO A 92 -30.22 16.78 -34.57
C PRO A 92 -29.20 17.57 -33.72
N GLU A 93 -29.68 18.34 -32.74
CA GLU A 93 -28.87 19.25 -31.90
C GLU A 93 -28.59 18.69 -30.49
N GLY A 94 -29.05 17.48 -30.18
CA GLY A 94 -28.93 16.93 -28.83
C GLY A 94 -29.94 15.83 -28.49
N PHE A 95 -30.05 15.52 -27.20
CA PHE A 95 -30.92 14.46 -26.69
C PHE A 95 -31.39 14.72 -25.25
N SER A 96 -32.48 14.08 -24.88
CA SER A 96 -33.09 14.13 -23.55
C SER A 96 -33.02 12.77 -22.87
N ILE A 97 -32.89 12.79 -21.55
CA ILE A 97 -32.76 11.59 -20.72
C ILE A 97 -33.80 11.66 -19.60
N ALA A 98 -34.62 10.63 -19.50
CA ALA A 98 -35.43 10.36 -18.32
C ALA A 98 -34.51 9.79 -17.22
N VAL A 99 -34.44 10.49 -16.09
CA VAL A 99 -33.49 10.16 -15.02
C VAL A 99 -34.08 9.11 -14.09
N ASP A 100 -33.40 7.97 -13.99
CA ASP A 100 -33.78 6.90 -13.07
C ASP A 100 -33.12 7.09 -11.70
N GLN A 101 -31.82 7.42 -11.70
CA GLN A 101 -31.01 7.51 -10.48
C GLN A 101 -30.00 8.64 -10.57
N SER A 102 -29.70 9.30 -9.45
CA SER A 102 -28.58 10.22 -9.36
C SER A 102 -28.03 10.33 -7.94
N PHE A 103 -26.71 10.18 -7.80
CA PHE A 103 -26.01 10.11 -6.53
C PHE A 103 -24.59 10.69 -6.65
N GLY A 104 -24.04 11.16 -5.53
CA GLY A 104 -22.67 11.65 -5.46
C GLY A 104 -21.66 10.51 -5.39
N ASN A 105 -20.50 10.69 -6.04
CA ASN A 105 -19.42 9.72 -6.02
C ASN A 105 -18.18 10.27 -5.31
N CYS A 106 -17.33 9.37 -4.81
CA CYS A 106 -16.13 9.75 -4.07
C CYS A 106 -15.17 10.61 -4.92
N PRO A 107 -14.70 11.80 -4.50
CA PRO A 107 -13.83 12.65 -5.32
C PRO A 107 -12.36 12.18 -5.42
N GLN A 108 -12.02 11.06 -4.77
CA GLN A 108 -10.65 10.56 -4.69
C GLN A 108 -10.05 10.26 -6.05
N TYR A 109 -8.74 10.49 -6.16
CA TYR A 109 -7.91 10.18 -7.34
C TYR A 109 -8.21 10.98 -8.61
N ILE A 110 -9.08 11.99 -8.55
CA ILE A 110 -9.29 12.94 -9.64
C ILE A 110 -8.13 13.94 -9.67
N GLN A 111 -7.42 13.97 -10.79
CA GLN A 111 -6.37 14.95 -11.09
C GLN A 111 -7.01 16.29 -11.42
N GLY A 112 -6.55 17.37 -10.79
CA GLY A 112 -7.07 18.72 -11.01
C GLY A 112 -6.60 19.26 -12.37
N ARG A 113 -7.54 19.74 -13.19
CA ARG A 113 -7.26 20.29 -14.52
C ARG A 113 -8.16 21.48 -14.81
N ASN A 114 -7.56 22.54 -15.38
CA ASN A 114 -8.26 23.67 -15.96
C ASN A 114 -8.33 23.53 -17.48
N PHE A 115 -9.35 24.12 -18.08
CA PHE A 115 -9.61 24.01 -19.51
C PHE A 115 -9.81 25.38 -20.15
N GLU A 116 -9.36 25.51 -21.39
CA GLU A 116 -9.77 26.58 -22.30
C GLU A 116 -10.58 25.99 -23.46
N HIS A 117 -11.49 26.79 -24.04
CA HIS A 117 -12.22 26.39 -25.24
C HIS A 117 -11.49 26.82 -26.50
N VAL A 118 -11.38 25.91 -27.46
CA VAL A 118 -10.96 26.20 -28.84
C VAL A 118 -12.18 26.31 -29.75
N ASP A 119 -12.08 27.12 -30.80
CA ASP A 119 -13.19 27.38 -31.72
C ASP A 119 -13.71 26.07 -32.35
N GLN A 120 -15.02 25.80 -32.22
CA GLN A 120 -15.70 24.66 -32.84
C GLN A 120 -15.54 24.60 -34.37
N ALA A 121 -15.34 25.75 -35.02
CA ALA A 121 -15.07 25.81 -36.45
C ALA A 121 -13.73 25.13 -36.83
N LEU A 122 -12.74 25.09 -35.92
CA LEU A 122 -11.47 24.39 -36.12
C LEU A 122 -11.58 22.87 -35.93
N ILE A 123 -12.57 22.43 -35.14
CA ILE A 123 -12.88 21.01 -34.86
C ILE A 123 -13.68 20.37 -36.01
N SER A 124 -14.25 21.19 -36.88
CA SER A 124 -15.20 20.79 -37.92
C SER A 124 -14.61 19.99 -39.09
N GLN A 125 -13.31 19.68 -39.10
CA GLN A 125 -12.72 18.74 -40.05
C GLN A 125 -12.91 17.32 -39.53
N ARG A 126 -14.12 16.79 -39.77
CA ARG A 126 -14.58 15.44 -39.40
C ARG A 126 -13.78 14.36 -40.12
N ALA A 127 -12.55 14.11 -39.68
CA ALA A 127 -11.78 12.96 -40.10
C ALA A 127 -12.58 11.69 -39.79
N ALA A 128 -12.52 10.71 -40.70
CA ALA A 128 -13.12 9.40 -40.44
C ALA A 128 -12.46 8.77 -39.19
N PRO A 129 -13.21 8.04 -38.35
CA PRO A 129 -12.62 7.35 -37.21
C PRO A 129 -11.57 6.35 -37.69
N GLU A 130 -10.42 6.31 -37.01
CA GLU A 130 -9.39 5.31 -37.29
C GLU A 130 -9.65 4.10 -36.40
N ARG A 131 -9.97 2.96 -37.02
CA ARG A 131 -10.25 1.69 -36.33
C ARG A 131 -9.09 0.72 -36.50
N THR A 132 -8.66 0.12 -35.40
CA THR A 132 -7.59 -0.88 -35.38
C THR A 132 -8.01 -2.05 -34.49
N ALA A 133 -7.75 -3.28 -34.93
CA ALA A 133 -7.90 -4.46 -34.08
C ALA A 133 -6.81 -4.47 -33.00
N GLY A 134 -7.19 -4.75 -31.75
CA GLY A 134 -6.30 -4.66 -30.59
C GLY A 134 -5.90 -3.23 -30.25
N LEU A 135 -4.79 -3.09 -29.54
CA LEU A 135 -4.23 -1.82 -29.08
C LEU A 135 -3.20 -1.29 -30.09
N SER A 136 -3.50 -0.15 -30.73
CA SER A 136 -2.55 0.48 -31.64
C SER A 136 -1.31 1.01 -30.90
N ARG A 137 -0.18 1.18 -31.60
CA ARG A 137 1.05 1.70 -30.99
C ARG A 137 0.86 3.12 -30.42
N GLU A 138 0.12 3.96 -31.11
CA GLU A 138 -0.19 5.32 -30.68
C GLU A 138 -1.07 5.31 -29.42
N ALA A 139 -2.12 4.47 -29.42
CA ALA A 139 -2.98 4.29 -28.26
C ALA A 139 -2.20 3.76 -27.06
N ALA A 140 -1.32 2.77 -27.26
CA ALA A 140 -0.47 2.22 -26.21
C ALA A 140 0.39 3.29 -25.54
N SER A 141 0.98 4.21 -26.32
CA SER A 141 1.79 5.31 -25.78
C SER A 141 0.96 6.29 -24.94
N LEU A 142 -0.23 6.67 -25.43
CA LEU A 142 -1.15 7.53 -24.68
C LEU A 142 -1.62 6.85 -23.38
N VAL A 143 -2.11 5.62 -23.49
CA VAL A 143 -2.63 4.84 -22.37
C VAL A 143 -1.57 4.64 -21.29
N ALA A 144 -0.33 4.31 -21.68
CA ALA A 144 0.78 4.12 -20.75
C ALA A 144 1.20 5.39 -20.01
N SER A 145 0.89 6.58 -20.54
CA SER A 145 1.19 7.87 -19.90
C SER A 145 -0.02 8.51 -19.21
N ALA A 146 -1.20 7.92 -19.36
CA ALA A 146 -2.44 8.45 -18.83
C ALA A 146 -2.45 8.50 -17.30
N ASP A 147 -3.06 9.55 -16.75
CA ASP A 147 -3.38 9.71 -15.33
C ASP A 147 -4.89 9.59 -15.05
N THR A 148 -5.68 9.42 -16.12
CA THR A 148 -7.14 9.37 -16.10
C THR A 148 -7.67 8.63 -17.32
N PHE A 149 -8.72 7.84 -17.11
CA PHE A 149 -9.60 7.33 -18.16
C PHE A 149 -11.00 7.10 -17.60
N PHE A 150 -11.95 6.80 -18.49
CA PHE A 150 -13.31 6.47 -18.11
C PHE A 150 -13.71 5.10 -18.63
N ILE A 151 -14.55 4.40 -17.87
CA ILE A 151 -14.99 3.04 -18.14
C ILE A 151 -16.51 2.96 -18.14
N ALA A 152 -17.09 2.55 -19.26
CA ALA A 152 -18.46 2.10 -19.38
C ALA A 152 -18.54 0.59 -19.14
N SER A 153 -19.51 0.19 -18.34
CA SER A 153 -19.84 -1.21 -18.05
C SER A 153 -21.36 -1.33 -18.04
N ALA A 154 -21.90 -2.52 -18.30
CA ALA A 154 -23.34 -2.68 -18.32
C ALA A 154 -23.78 -4.05 -17.82
N HIS A 155 -24.97 -4.10 -17.22
CA HIS A 155 -25.68 -5.32 -16.90
C HIS A 155 -27.15 -5.13 -17.24
N THR A 156 -27.70 -5.90 -18.18
CA THR A 156 -29.07 -5.64 -18.69
C THR A 156 -29.93 -6.89 -18.81
N ASP A 157 -29.63 -7.96 -18.06
CA ASP A 157 -30.43 -9.17 -18.20
C ASP A 157 -31.89 -8.93 -17.80
N LYS A 158 -32.78 -9.46 -18.64
CA LYS A 158 -34.24 -9.25 -18.62
C LYS A 158 -35.00 -10.18 -17.67
N ALA A 159 -34.30 -10.91 -16.78
CA ALA A 159 -34.97 -11.71 -15.76
C ALA A 159 -35.61 -10.76 -14.74
N ALA A 160 -36.88 -10.45 -15.00
CA ALA A 160 -37.69 -9.46 -14.31
C ALA A 160 -37.53 -9.52 -12.79
N GLN A 161 -37.30 -8.35 -12.19
CA GLN A 161 -37.34 -7.99 -10.76
C GLN A 161 -36.01 -7.61 -10.08
N ASP A 162 -34.84 -7.65 -10.75
CA ASP A 162 -33.64 -7.08 -10.14
C ASP A 162 -33.63 -5.54 -10.28
N PRO A 163 -33.69 -4.75 -9.18
CA PRO A 163 -33.65 -3.30 -9.22
C PRO A 163 -32.30 -2.71 -9.68
N VAL A 164 -31.27 -3.54 -9.92
CA VAL A 164 -29.91 -3.10 -10.30
C VAL A 164 -29.57 -3.54 -11.73
N HIS A 165 -30.17 -2.88 -12.74
CA HIS A 165 -29.86 -3.08 -14.15
C HIS A 165 -29.50 -1.75 -14.85
N GLY A 166 -28.66 -1.76 -15.87
CA GLY A 166 -28.42 -0.61 -16.74
C GLY A 166 -26.99 -0.48 -17.27
N VAL A 167 -26.70 0.71 -17.80
CA VAL A 167 -25.37 1.13 -18.23
C VAL A 167 -24.81 2.08 -17.20
N ASP A 168 -23.53 1.91 -16.88
CA ASP A 168 -22.83 2.70 -15.89
C ASP A 168 -21.52 3.22 -16.46
N VAL A 169 -21.13 4.45 -16.11
CA VAL A 169 -19.84 5.04 -16.49
C VAL A 169 -19.09 5.60 -15.29
N SER A 170 -17.84 5.20 -15.14
CA SER A 170 -16.96 5.53 -14.01
C SER A 170 -15.69 6.22 -14.47
N HIS A 171 -15.16 7.10 -13.63
CA HIS A 171 -13.81 7.64 -13.75
C HIS A 171 -12.81 6.74 -13.00
N ARG A 172 -11.64 6.56 -13.60
CA ARG A 172 -10.47 5.90 -13.00
C ARG A 172 -9.28 6.84 -13.12
N GLY A 173 -8.61 7.11 -12.00
CA GLY A 173 -7.47 8.02 -11.95
C GLY A 173 -6.34 7.47 -11.09
N GLY A 174 -5.12 7.86 -11.44
CA GLY A 174 -3.88 7.40 -10.82
C GLY A 174 -2.73 8.37 -11.07
N LYS A 175 -1.54 8.03 -10.56
CA LYS A 175 -0.31 8.69 -11.01
C LYS A 175 -0.14 8.47 -12.52
N PRO A 176 0.44 9.41 -13.29
CA PRO A 176 0.83 9.12 -14.67
C PRO A 176 1.60 7.80 -14.73
N GLY A 177 1.21 6.88 -15.62
CA GLY A 177 1.77 5.54 -15.68
C GLY A 177 1.04 4.46 -14.86
N PHE A 178 -0.06 4.78 -14.18
CA PHE A 178 -0.83 3.77 -13.42
C PHE A 178 -1.51 2.70 -14.29
N VAL A 179 -1.58 2.89 -15.61
CA VAL A 179 -2.06 1.88 -16.56
C VAL A 179 -0.86 1.11 -17.13
N ARG A 180 -0.66 -0.14 -16.70
CA ARG A 180 0.38 -1.02 -17.25
C ARG A 180 -0.08 -1.60 -18.57
N VAL A 181 0.71 -1.43 -19.62
CA VAL A 181 0.40 -1.91 -20.98
C VAL A 181 1.33 -3.07 -21.33
N GLN A 182 0.75 -4.22 -21.71
CA GLN A 182 1.48 -5.44 -22.10
C GLN A 182 0.82 -6.06 -23.34
N GLY A 183 1.27 -5.66 -24.53
CA GLY A 183 0.56 -5.98 -25.78
C GLY A 183 -0.84 -5.37 -25.75
N ASP A 184 -1.86 -6.20 -25.98
CA ASP A 184 -3.28 -5.81 -25.91
C ASP A 184 -3.86 -5.85 -24.49
N VAL A 185 -3.04 -6.11 -23.46
CA VAL A 185 -3.49 -6.22 -22.08
C VAL A 185 -3.17 -4.95 -21.30
N LEU A 186 -4.19 -4.35 -20.69
CA LEU A 186 -4.06 -3.24 -19.75
C LEU A 186 -4.28 -3.75 -18.33
N THR A 187 -3.40 -3.45 -17.39
CA THR A 187 -3.58 -3.77 -15.96
C THR A 187 -3.55 -2.48 -15.14
N ILE A 188 -4.55 -2.29 -14.28
CA ILE A 188 -4.79 -1.04 -13.56
C ILE A 188 -5.10 -1.36 -12.09
N PRO A 189 -4.53 -0.63 -11.11
CA PRO A 189 -4.91 -0.77 -9.72
C PRO A 189 -6.30 -0.15 -9.46
N ASP A 190 -7.16 -0.88 -8.74
CA ASP A 190 -8.40 -0.32 -8.18
C ASP A 190 -8.12 0.07 -6.73
N PHE A 191 -8.15 1.38 -6.48
CA PHE A 191 -7.94 1.95 -5.16
C PHE A 191 -9.25 2.02 -4.38
N LEU A 192 -9.13 2.13 -3.05
CA LEU A 192 -10.27 2.24 -2.17
C LEU A 192 -11.18 3.43 -2.51
N GLY A 193 -12.47 3.17 -2.71
CA GLY A 193 -13.49 4.17 -3.04
C GLY A 193 -14.62 4.26 -2.00
N ASN A 194 -15.85 4.44 -2.49
CA ASN A 194 -17.08 4.51 -1.68
C ASN A 194 -17.85 3.17 -1.58
N PHE A 195 -17.21 2.05 -1.96
CA PHE A 195 -17.79 0.71 -1.92
C PHE A 195 -19.12 0.51 -2.67
N LEU A 196 -19.46 1.39 -3.63
CA LEU A 196 -20.68 1.22 -4.43
C LEU A 196 -20.56 0.07 -5.45
N PHE A 197 -19.34 -0.39 -5.77
CA PHE A 197 -19.03 -1.55 -6.61
C PHE A 197 -19.76 -1.67 -7.97
N ASN A 198 -20.46 -0.64 -8.45
CA ASN A 198 -21.26 -0.67 -9.69
C ASN A 198 -20.49 -1.26 -10.90
N THR A 199 -19.31 -0.72 -11.22
CA THR A 199 -18.49 -1.22 -12.32
C THR A 199 -17.98 -2.64 -12.08
N LEU A 200 -17.63 -2.98 -10.84
CA LEU A 200 -17.07 -4.29 -10.49
C LEU A 200 -18.15 -5.39 -10.50
N GLY A 201 -19.35 -5.08 -9.99
CA GLY A 201 -20.52 -5.94 -10.06
C GLY A 201 -20.92 -6.21 -11.51
N ASN A 202 -20.94 -5.17 -12.36
CA ASN A 202 -21.16 -5.33 -13.80
C ASN A 202 -20.12 -6.27 -14.43
N ILE A 203 -18.83 -6.05 -14.19
CA ILE A 203 -17.74 -6.88 -14.75
C ILE A 203 -17.87 -8.36 -14.35
N LEU A 204 -18.32 -8.65 -13.13
CA LEU A 204 -18.50 -10.04 -12.67
C LEU A 204 -19.59 -10.79 -13.43
N VAL A 205 -20.58 -10.09 -13.98
CA VAL A 205 -21.71 -10.69 -14.70
C VAL A 205 -21.54 -10.56 -16.21
N GLU A 206 -21.03 -9.43 -16.68
CA GLU A 206 -20.77 -9.10 -18.07
C GLU A 206 -19.36 -8.52 -18.20
N PRO A 207 -18.38 -9.29 -18.70
CA PRO A 207 -16.99 -8.86 -18.76
C PRO A 207 -16.73 -7.79 -19.82
N ARG A 208 -17.62 -7.58 -20.81
CA ARG A 208 -17.41 -6.55 -21.84
C ARG A 208 -17.50 -5.14 -21.24
N VAL A 209 -16.51 -4.31 -21.56
CA VAL A 209 -16.42 -2.92 -21.12
C VAL A 209 -15.95 -2.03 -22.27
N GLY A 210 -16.27 -0.75 -22.18
CA GLY A 210 -15.76 0.30 -23.06
C GLY A 210 -14.89 1.26 -22.27
N LEU A 211 -13.68 1.52 -22.71
CA LEU A 211 -12.77 2.50 -22.11
C LEU A 211 -12.67 3.72 -23.02
N VAL A 212 -12.48 4.91 -22.44
CA VAL A 212 -12.11 6.09 -23.20
C VAL A 212 -10.98 6.85 -22.52
N PHE A 213 -9.93 7.11 -23.29
CA PHE A 213 -8.75 7.87 -22.92
C PHE A 213 -8.78 9.21 -23.67
N PRO A 214 -9.13 10.31 -23.00
CA PRO A 214 -9.07 11.63 -23.61
C PRO A 214 -7.63 12.15 -23.64
N ASP A 215 -7.18 12.62 -24.80
CA ASP A 215 -6.00 13.45 -24.92
C ASP A 215 -6.42 14.92 -24.86
N PHE A 216 -6.40 15.47 -23.64
CA PHE A 216 -6.79 16.87 -23.43
C PHE A 216 -5.81 17.89 -24.03
N SER A 217 -4.65 17.47 -24.56
CA SER A 217 -3.69 18.38 -25.19
C SER A 217 -4.04 18.70 -26.65
N ASN A 218 -4.66 17.75 -27.35
CA ASN A 218 -5.02 17.88 -28.77
C ASN A 218 -6.53 17.71 -29.03
N GLY A 219 -7.30 17.27 -28.03
CA GLY A 219 -8.74 17.05 -28.09
C GLY A 219 -9.18 15.69 -28.62
N ASP A 220 -8.26 14.75 -28.83
CA ASP A 220 -8.57 13.41 -29.34
C ASP A 220 -9.26 12.56 -28.28
N LEU A 221 -10.16 11.68 -28.73
CA LEU A 221 -10.74 10.62 -27.91
C LEU A 221 -10.31 9.24 -28.44
N TRP A 222 -9.72 8.45 -27.55
CA TRP A 222 -9.31 7.07 -27.84
C TRP A 222 -10.25 6.10 -27.13
N HIS A 223 -11.13 5.46 -27.90
CA HIS A 223 -12.10 4.51 -27.41
C HIS A 223 -11.55 3.09 -27.56
N LEU A 224 -11.62 2.29 -26.49
CA LEU A 224 -11.20 0.90 -26.51
C LEU A 224 -12.37 0.00 -26.13
N SER A 225 -12.72 -0.97 -26.98
CA SER A 225 -13.54 -2.10 -26.53
C SER A 225 -12.64 -3.15 -25.90
N ALA A 226 -13.05 -3.71 -24.77
CA ALA A 226 -12.25 -4.70 -24.06
C ALA A 226 -13.12 -5.69 -23.29
N THR A 227 -12.52 -6.84 -22.94
CA THR A 227 -13.05 -7.72 -21.90
C THR A 227 -12.26 -7.52 -20.61
N ALA A 228 -12.96 -7.39 -19.48
CA ALA A 228 -12.38 -7.14 -18.17
C ALA A 228 -12.40 -8.38 -17.28
N LYS A 229 -11.39 -8.51 -16.41
CA LYS A 229 -11.37 -9.44 -15.28
C LYS A 229 -10.83 -8.76 -14.03
N ILE A 230 -11.25 -9.24 -12.86
CA ILE A 230 -10.81 -8.73 -11.56
C ILE A 230 -9.80 -9.70 -10.96
N ILE A 231 -8.63 -9.19 -10.56
CA ILE A 231 -7.61 -9.92 -9.82
C ILE A 231 -7.71 -9.48 -8.37
N TRP A 232 -8.23 -10.37 -7.51
CA TRP A 232 -8.59 -10.03 -6.13
C TRP A 232 -7.40 -10.00 -5.18
N GLU A 233 -6.42 -10.86 -5.40
CA GLU A 233 -5.27 -11.08 -4.51
C GLU A 233 -4.07 -11.59 -5.32
N GLY A 234 -2.90 -11.55 -4.70
CA GLY A 234 -1.65 -12.07 -5.27
C GLY A 234 -0.52 -11.05 -5.28
N PRO A 235 0.69 -11.46 -5.69
CA PRO A 235 1.90 -10.67 -5.50
C PRO A 235 1.86 -9.28 -6.13
N GLU A 236 1.20 -9.11 -7.28
CA GLU A 236 1.06 -7.81 -7.94
C GLU A 236 0.08 -6.87 -7.22
N VAL A 237 -0.96 -7.42 -6.59
CA VAL A 237 -1.91 -6.65 -5.77
C VAL A 237 -1.18 -6.16 -4.52
N ASP A 238 -0.51 -7.09 -3.81
CA ASP A 238 0.21 -6.81 -2.57
C ASP A 238 1.40 -5.85 -2.81
N GLY A 239 2.04 -5.97 -3.97
CA GLY A 239 3.16 -5.14 -4.39
C GLY A 239 2.78 -3.73 -4.85
N PHE A 240 1.50 -3.43 -5.10
CA PHE A 240 1.06 -2.10 -5.54
C PHE A 240 0.44 -1.32 -4.38
N ALA A 241 1.15 -0.33 -3.84
CA ALA A 241 0.69 0.37 -2.64
C ALA A 241 -0.69 1.02 -2.85
N GLY A 242 -1.62 0.72 -1.95
CA GLY A 242 -2.99 1.24 -1.96
C GLY A 242 -3.97 0.53 -2.90
N ALA A 243 -3.51 -0.42 -3.71
CA ALA A 243 -4.40 -1.25 -4.53
C ALA A 243 -5.17 -2.24 -3.64
N GLU A 244 -6.49 -2.32 -3.84
CA GLU A 244 -7.37 -3.29 -3.16
C GLU A 244 -7.60 -4.55 -4.00
N ARG A 245 -7.26 -4.45 -5.29
CA ARG A 245 -7.39 -5.44 -6.37
C ARG A 245 -6.84 -4.82 -7.65
N LEU A 246 -6.65 -5.61 -8.69
CA LEU A 246 -6.34 -5.12 -10.04
C LEU A 246 -7.49 -5.38 -11.00
N LEU A 247 -7.66 -4.48 -11.96
CA LEU A 247 -8.51 -4.68 -13.13
C LEU A 247 -7.62 -4.93 -14.33
N GLN A 248 -7.86 -6.04 -15.01
CA GLN A 248 -7.16 -6.37 -16.24
C GLN A 248 -8.14 -6.34 -17.40
N PHE A 249 -7.75 -5.68 -18.48
CA PHE A 249 -8.53 -5.50 -19.70
C PHE A 249 -7.77 -6.09 -20.87
N THR A 250 -8.42 -6.94 -21.66
CA THR A 250 -7.89 -7.39 -22.95
C THR A 250 -8.59 -6.59 -24.05
N VAL A 251 -7.84 -5.73 -24.72
CA VAL A 251 -8.33 -4.81 -25.76
C VAL A 251 -8.67 -5.62 -27.02
N VAL A 252 -9.86 -5.38 -27.55
CA VAL A 252 -10.38 -6.04 -28.76
C VAL A 252 -10.28 -5.10 -29.96
N GLU A 253 -10.67 -3.84 -29.78
CA GLU A 253 -10.63 -2.82 -30.82
C GLU A 253 -10.28 -1.45 -30.23
N THR A 254 -9.51 -0.68 -30.99
CA THR A 254 -9.26 0.75 -30.74
C THR A 254 -9.94 1.60 -31.81
N VAL A 255 -10.65 2.64 -31.39
CA VAL A 255 -11.26 3.66 -32.25
C VAL A 255 -10.77 5.05 -31.84
N LYS A 256 -9.97 5.68 -32.69
CA LYS A 256 -9.51 7.07 -32.50
C LYS A 256 -10.47 8.03 -33.21
N VAL A 257 -10.95 9.01 -32.46
CA VAL A 257 -11.78 10.11 -32.98
C VAL A 257 -11.02 11.41 -32.73
N ALA A 258 -10.38 11.90 -33.79
CA ALA A 258 -9.46 13.03 -33.70
C ALA A 258 -10.20 14.36 -33.45
N ALA A 259 -9.59 15.23 -32.64
CA ALA A 259 -10.05 16.57 -32.29
C ALA A 259 -11.51 16.64 -31.80
N SER A 260 -12.06 15.56 -31.23
CA SER A 260 -13.47 15.45 -30.82
C SER A 260 -13.90 16.46 -29.75
N LEU A 261 -12.99 16.90 -28.88
CA LEU A 261 -13.30 17.84 -27.80
C LEU A 261 -12.96 19.29 -28.20
N SER A 262 -13.82 20.23 -27.82
CA SER A 262 -13.58 21.67 -27.92
C SER A 262 -12.80 22.27 -26.76
N ILE A 263 -12.37 21.46 -25.81
CA ILE A 263 -11.58 21.89 -24.66
C ILE A 263 -10.11 21.46 -24.78
N ARG A 264 -9.20 22.29 -24.26
CA ARG A 264 -7.77 21.98 -24.09
C ARG A 264 -7.33 22.19 -22.66
N ALA A 265 -6.57 21.25 -22.11
CA ALA A 265 -6.01 21.40 -20.77
C ALA A 265 -4.95 22.50 -20.76
N VAL A 266 -5.04 23.39 -19.77
CA VAL A 266 -4.11 24.52 -19.59
C VAL A 266 -3.52 24.52 -18.18
N GLY A 267 -2.27 24.96 -18.08
CA GLY A 267 -1.51 24.96 -16.84
C GLY A 267 -1.01 23.57 -16.42
N GLU A 268 -0.45 23.49 -15.22
CA GLU A 268 0.00 22.22 -14.64
C GLU A 268 -1.18 21.41 -14.11
N VAL A 269 -1.10 20.07 -14.27
CA VAL A 269 -2.05 19.15 -13.65
C VAL A 269 -1.81 19.13 -12.15
N GLU A 270 -2.83 19.41 -11.36
CA GLU A 270 -2.73 19.39 -9.90
C GLU A 270 -2.93 17.95 -9.36
N PRO A 271 -1.89 17.33 -8.77
CA PRO A 271 -1.99 15.97 -8.28
C PRO A 271 -3.12 15.80 -7.26
N SER A 272 -3.88 14.71 -7.33
CA SER A 272 -4.80 14.38 -6.25
C SER A 272 -4.02 14.06 -4.97
N PRO A 273 -4.33 14.67 -3.81
CA PRO A 273 -3.61 14.40 -2.56
C PRO A 273 -3.78 12.95 -2.07
N TYR A 274 -4.76 12.21 -2.61
CA TYR A 274 -4.95 10.79 -2.32
C TYR A 274 -3.94 9.89 -3.03
N LEU A 275 -3.26 10.39 -4.07
CA LEU A 275 -2.26 9.62 -4.84
C LEU A 275 -0.88 9.59 -4.17
N ASP A 276 -0.59 10.48 -3.21
CA ASP A 276 0.70 10.48 -2.51
C ASP A 276 1.00 9.14 -1.84
N LYS A 277 -0.06 8.40 -1.47
CA LYS A 277 0.01 7.10 -0.78
C LYS A 277 -0.14 5.90 -1.72
N THR A 278 -0.29 6.11 -3.03
CA THR A 278 -0.43 5.00 -3.98
C THR A 278 0.91 4.62 -4.58
N GLY A 279 1.08 3.35 -4.95
CA GLY A 279 2.30 2.81 -5.54
C GLY A 279 2.45 3.14 -7.02
N SER A 280 3.38 2.43 -7.66
CA SER A 280 3.62 2.46 -9.10
C SER A 280 3.98 1.05 -9.59
N TRP A 281 3.88 0.78 -10.89
CA TRP A 281 4.25 -0.52 -11.44
C TRP A 281 5.75 -0.79 -11.32
N GLU A 282 6.57 0.26 -11.41
CA GLU A 282 8.01 0.13 -11.14
C GLU A 282 8.28 -0.31 -9.69
N ALA A 283 7.39 0.02 -8.74
CA ALA A 283 7.51 -0.45 -7.35
C ALA A 283 7.22 -1.95 -7.23
N VAL A 284 6.21 -2.43 -7.99
CA VAL A 284 5.87 -3.85 -8.10
C VAL A 284 7.04 -4.61 -8.72
N ASP A 285 7.60 -4.11 -9.82
CA ASP A 285 8.72 -4.74 -10.51
C ASP A 285 10.02 -4.65 -9.69
N ALA A 286 10.19 -3.58 -8.90
CA ALA A 286 11.30 -3.43 -7.96
C ALA A 286 11.26 -4.42 -6.78
N SER A 287 10.18 -5.22 -6.62
CA SER A 287 10.18 -6.36 -5.69
C SER A 287 11.31 -7.37 -5.96
N GLY A 288 11.90 -7.34 -7.16
CA GLY A 288 13.11 -8.09 -7.51
C GLY A 288 14.40 -7.61 -6.84
N TRP A 289 14.37 -6.56 -6.01
CA TRP A 289 15.55 -6.10 -5.25
C TRP A 289 16.10 -7.24 -4.37
N GLY A 290 17.32 -7.70 -4.68
CA GLY A 290 17.88 -8.90 -4.09
C GLY A 290 17.96 -8.85 -2.57
N LYS A 291 17.60 -9.95 -1.90
CA LYS A 291 17.61 -10.11 -0.42
C LYS A 291 18.92 -9.63 0.22
N LYS A 292 20.06 -9.71 -0.48
CA LYS A 292 21.42 -9.35 -0.01
C LYS A 292 22.07 -8.20 -0.81
N GLU A 293 21.31 -7.57 -1.71
CA GLU A 293 21.79 -6.52 -2.59
C GLU A 293 21.68 -5.15 -1.91
N PHE A 294 22.80 -4.47 -1.73
CA PHE A 294 22.80 -3.11 -1.20
C PHE A 294 22.41 -2.11 -2.27
N ARG A 295 21.45 -1.24 -1.97
CA ARG A 295 21.03 -0.16 -2.87
C ARG A 295 21.27 1.20 -2.22
N PRO A 296 21.82 2.19 -2.94
CA PRO A 296 22.06 3.53 -2.40
C PRO A 296 20.79 4.36 -2.33
N PHE A 297 20.61 5.06 -1.21
CA PHE A 297 19.50 5.95 -0.91
C PHE A 297 20.03 7.30 -0.44
N ARG A 298 19.40 8.37 -0.89
CA ARG A 298 19.68 9.73 -0.40
C ARG A 298 18.71 10.10 0.72
N VAL A 299 19.21 10.85 1.70
CA VAL A 299 18.38 11.53 2.70
C VAL A 299 17.62 12.65 2.00
N ALA A 300 16.33 12.44 1.76
CA ALA A 300 15.47 13.43 1.11
C ALA A 300 14.96 14.48 2.09
N TRP A 301 14.80 14.09 3.36
CA TRP A 301 14.28 14.95 4.42
C TRP A 301 14.59 14.36 5.80
N ALA A 302 14.69 15.20 6.82
CA ALA A 302 14.87 14.75 8.21
C ALA A 302 14.38 15.81 9.20
N GLU A 303 13.77 15.38 10.30
CA GLU A 303 13.27 16.26 11.37
C GLU A 303 13.47 15.65 12.76
N PRO A 304 13.68 16.46 13.80
CA PRO A 304 13.61 15.99 15.18
C PRO A 304 12.15 15.73 15.59
N GLU A 305 11.87 14.53 16.09
CA GLU A 305 10.60 14.20 16.76
C GLU A 305 10.65 14.62 18.24
N THR A 306 11.83 14.45 18.85
CA THR A 306 12.21 14.89 20.19
C THR A 306 13.69 15.25 20.19
N GLU A 307 14.25 15.67 21.32
CA GLU A 307 15.71 15.86 21.45
C GLU A 307 16.49 14.54 21.22
N THR A 308 15.88 13.39 21.51
CA THR A 308 16.55 12.09 21.41
C THR A 308 16.07 11.23 20.24
N VAL A 309 15.03 11.62 19.52
CA VAL A 309 14.46 10.87 18.38
C VAL A 309 14.43 11.74 17.14
N ARG A 310 14.94 11.22 16.02
CA ARG A 310 14.99 11.91 14.74
C ARG A 310 14.38 11.04 13.64
N SER A 311 13.46 11.60 12.87
CA SER A 311 12.88 10.99 11.67
C SER A 311 13.72 11.34 10.43
N VAL A 312 13.96 10.36 9.56
CA VAL A 312 14.72 10.50 8.31
C VAL A 312 13.96 9.81 7.18
N VAL A 313 13.73 10.52 6.08
CA VAL A 313 13.11 9.99 4.85
C VAL A 313 14.20 9.72 3.82
N LEU A 314 14.23 8.47 3.35
CA LEU A 314 15.21 7.92 2.44
C LEU A 314 14.54 7.66 1.09
N LYS A 315 15.09 8.23 0.01
CA LYS A 315 14.66 7.98 -1.38
C LYS A 315 15.77 7.29 -2.17
N PRO A 316 15.45 6.37 -3.09
CA PRO A 316 16.46 5.76 -3.95
C PRO A 316 17.29 6.82 -4.68
N LEU A 317 18.61 6.65 -4.70
CA LEU A 317 19.50 7.59 -5.37
C LEU A 317 19.32 7.54 -6.90
N ASP A 318 18.95 6.38 -7.44
CA ASP A 318 18.66 6.12 -8.84
C ASP A 318 17.31 6.70 -9.32
N GLY A 319 16.50 7.26 -8.42
CA GLY A 319 15.18 7.81 -8.73
C GLY A 319 14.07 6.78 -8.98
N GLY A 320 14.38 5.48 -8.88
CA GLY A 320 13.41 4.41 -9.03
C GLY A 320 12.48 4.26 -7.83
N SER A 321 11.51 3.35 -7.95
CA SER A 321 10.57 3.01 -6.87
C SER A 321 11.19 2.10 -5.81
N VAL A 322 10.49 1.94 -4.68
CA VAL A 322 10.85 0.99 -3.61
C VAL A 322 9.78 -0.08 -3.45
N PRO A 323 10.15 -1.32 -3.07
CA PRO A 323 9.18 -2.35 -2.72
C PRO A 323 8.16 -1.86 -1.69
N VAL A 324 6.93 -2.31 -1.83
CA VAL A 324 5.87 -2.05 -0.86
C VAL A 324 6.11 -2.92 0.36
N HIS A 325 6.33 -2.28 1.52
CA HIS A 325 6.51 -2.97 2.79
C HIS A 325 5.17 -3.16 3.51
N ARG A 326 5.07 -4.24 4.30
CA ARG A 326 3.96 -4.42 5.25
C ARG A 326 4.20 -3.56 6.49
N ALA A 327 3.15 -2.97 7.03
CA ALA A 327 3.26 -2.07 8.19
C ALA A 327 3.78 -2.83 9.42
N GLY A 328 4.97 -2.43 9.89
CA GLY A 328 5.71 -3.09 10.98
C GLY A 328 7.05 -3.70 10.55
N GLN A 329 7.28 -3.90 9.24
CA GLN A 329 8.57 -4.34 8.72
C GLN A 329 9.69 -3.31 8.96
N HIS A 330 10.93 -3.81 8.93
CA HIS A 330 12.16 -3.03 9.08
C HIS A 330 13.04 -3.12 7.83
N ILE A 331 13.85 -2.09 7.62
CA ILE A 331 14.94 -2.06 6.63
C ILE A 331 16.29 -2.10 7.34
N PHE A 332 17.34 -2.51 6.64
CA PHE A 332 18.71 -2.44 7.18
C PHE A 332 19.43 -1.24 6.62
N VAL A 333 19.95 -0.39 7.50
CA VAL A 333 20.72 0.79 7.14
C VAL A 333 22.19 0.47 7.34
N ARG A 334 23.00 0.65 6.29
CA ARG A 334 24.46 0.55 6.34
C ARG A 334 25.08 1.95 6.32
N LEU A 335 25.97 2.20 7.27
CA LEU A 335 26.74 3.43 7.40
C LEU A 335 28.20 3.10 7.73
N ASN A 336 29.09 3.98 7.28
CA ASN A 336 30.44 4.03 7.81
C ASN A 336 30.44 4.77 9.16
N VAL A 337 30.72 4.04 10.23
CA VAL A 337 30.81 4.56 11.59
C VAL A 337 32.25 4.38 12.07
N ASN A 338 33.00 5.48 12.21
CA ASN A 338 34.40 5.49 12.65
C ASN A 338 35.33 4.54 11.84
N GLY A 339 35.11 4.44 10.52
CA GLY A 339 35.91 3.58 9.63
C GLY A 339 35.41 2.14 9.51
N SER A 340 34.36 1.75 10.27
CA SER A 340 33.70 0.44 10.17
C SER A 340 32.39 0.55 9.40
N GLN A 341 32.14 -0.39 8.50
CA GLN A 341 30.84 -0.54 7.84
C GLN A 341 29.89 -1.28 8.78
N ASP A 342 29.03 -0.55 9.45
CA ASP A 342 28.05 -1.10 10.38
C ASP A 342 26.68 -1.21 9.70
N LEU A 343 25.91 -2.23 10.09
CA LEU A 343 24.55 -2.49 9.58
C LEU A 343 23.58 -2.59 10.77
N ARG A 344 22.47 -1.84 10.74
CA ARG A 344 21.42 -1.92 11.78
C ARG A 344 20.01 -1.95 11.19
N PRO A 345 19.10 -2.79 11.72
CA PRO A 345 17.70 -2.77 11.35
C PRO A 345 17.00 -1.56 11.99
N TYR A 346 16.09 -0.93 11.23
CA TYR A 346 15.15 0.08 11.71
C TYR A 346 13.78 -0.17 11.12
N THR A 347 12.75 -0.23 11.97
CA THR A 347 11.35 -0.29 11.53
C THR A 347 11.04 0.88 10.61
N VAL A 348 10.37 0.60 9.49
CA VAL A 348 9.87 1.65 8.61
C VAL A 348 8.69 2.32 9.33
N SER A 349 8.87 3.57 9.75
CA SER A 349 7.97 4.30 10.64
C SER A 349 6.85 5.05 9.88
N ASP A 350 6.42 4.55 8.73
CA ASP A 350 5.29 5.07 7.97
C ASP A 350 4.64 3.98 7.10
N ALA A 351 3.44 4.25 6.58
CA ALA A 351 2.77 3.38 5.62
C ALA A 351 3.53 3.35 4.28
N ALA A 352 3.46 2.22 3.58
CA ALA A 352 4.07 2.08 2.26
C ALA A 352 3.46 3.05 1.24
N ASN A 353 4.33 3.68 0.46
CA ASN A 353 3.98 4.62 -0.62
C ASN A 353 4.65 4.28 -1.96
N GLY A 354 5.46 3.21 -2.01
CA GLY A 354 6.19 2.75 -3.20
C GLY A 354 7.35 3.64 -3.67
N SER A 355 7.71 4.71 -2.94
CA SER A 355 8.70 5.70 -3.37
C SER A 355 9.79 6.06 -2.35
N SER A 356 9.56 5.82 -1.05
CA SER A 356 10.50 6.16 0.01
C SER A 356 10.29 5.30 1.25
N TYR A 357 11.29 5.30 2.14
CA TYR A 357 11.17 4.78 3.50
C TYR A 357 11.39 5.90 4.51
N ARG A 358 10.59 5.96 5.56
CA ARG A 358 10.87 6.76 6.76
C ARG A 358 11.36 5.84 7.86
N ILE A 359 12.45 6.21 8.52
CA ILE A 359 12.89 5.60 9.79
C ILE A 359 12.90 6.67 10.86
N SER A 360 12.66 6.27 12.11
CA SER A 360 12.72 7.19 13.26
C SER A 360 13.60 6.58 14.33
N VAL A 361 14.69 7.27 14.63
CA VAL A 361 15.85 6.69 15.32
C VAL A 361 16.05 7.40 16.65
N LYS A 362 15.99 6.62 17.73
CA LYS A 362 16.44 7.09 19.06
C LYS A 362 17.96 7.09 19.14
N ARG A 363 18.55 8.18 19.62
CA ARG A 363 19.99 8.36 19.85
C ARG A 363 20.43 7.50 21.04
N GLN A 364 20.98 6.33 20.75
CA GLN A 364 21.45 5.35 21.73
C GLN A 364 22.64 4.53 21.19
N GLY A 365 23.82 5.16 21.18
CA GLY A 365 25.07 4.54 20.74
C GLY A 365 25.57 5.05 19.40
N ARG A 366 26.74 4.56 18.99
CA ARG A 366 27.54 5.12 17.88
C ARG A 366 26.80 5.12 16.54
N PHE A 367 26.07 4.05 16.21
CA PHE A 367 25.35 3.97 14.93
C PHE A 367 24.19 4.98 14.85
N SER A 368 23.35 5.01 15.89
CA SER A 368 22.25 5.97 15.95
C SER A 368 22.74 7.42 16.01
N GLU A 369 23.91 7.68 16.63
CA GLU A 369 24.54 9.00 16.59
C GLU A 369 24.91 9.39 15.15
N ALA A 370 25.49 8.47 14.37
CA ALA A 370 25.78 8.71 12.96
C ALA A 370 24.52 9.00 12.14
N VAL A 371 23.41 8.28 12.40
CA VAL A 371 22.10 8.59 11.79
C VAL A 371 21.63 10.01 12.16
N HIS A 372 21.83 10.43 13.42
CA HIS A 372 21.52 11.77 13.90
C HIS A 372 22.40 12.86 13.29
N GLN A 373 23.52 12.52 12.66
CA GLN A 373 24.40 13.47 11.98
C GLN A 373 24.15 13.59 10.47
N LEU A 374 23.33 12.69 9.90
CA LEU A 374 22.98 12.73 8.48
C LEU A 374 22.31 14.05 8.09
N LYS A 375 22.71 14.59 6.95
CA LYS A 375 22.17 15.79 6.32
C LYS A 375 21.36 15.43 5.08
N ILE A 376 20.47 16.32 4.69
CA ILE A 376 19.76 16.19 3.41
C ILE A 376 20.80 16.12 2.29
N GLY A 377 20.65 15.13 1.41
CA GLY A 377 21.59 14.83 0.33
C GLY A 377 22.61 13.74 0.66
N ASP A 378 22.86 13.42 1.94
CA ASP A 378 23.77 12.34 2.32
C ASP A 378 23.24 10.99 1.79
N VAL A 379 24.17 10.10 1.45
CA VAL A 379 23.86 8.77 0.89
C VAL A 379 24.11 7.69 1.93
N VAL A 380 23.14 6.80 2.06
CA VAL A 380 23.19 5.58 2.88
C VAL A 380 22.91 4.38 1.99
N GLU A 381 23.32 3.19 2.40
CA GLU A 381 22.99 1.97 1.67
C GLU A 381 21.96 1.15 2.45
N LEU A 382 20.96 0.63 1.75
CA LEU A 382 19.89 -0.14 2.34
C LEU A 382 19.90 -1.58 1.85
N LEU A 383 19.27 -2.48 2.63
CA LEU A 383 18.73 -3.75 2.15
C LEU A 383 17.19 -3.66 2.13
N PRO A 384 16.48 -4.50 1.34
CA PRO A 384 15.03 -4.44 1.23
C PRO A 384 14.31 -4.70 2.57
N PRO A 385 13.04 -4.28 2.71
CA PRO A 385 12.23 -4.52 3.89
C PRO A 385 12.13 -6.00 4.26
N ARG A 386 12.14 -6.30 5.56
CA ARG A 386 11.98 -7.64 6.13
C ARG A 386 11.21 -7.59 7.46
N GLY A 387 10.81 -8.76 7.93
CA GLY A 387 10.18 -8.95 9.23
C GLY A 387 8.73 -9.43 9.13
N ASP A 388 8.31 -10.10 10.20
CA ASP A 388 6.97 -10.71 10.33
C ASP A 388 6.11 -10.06 11.40
N PHE A 389 6.67 -9.11 12.17
CA PHE A 389 5.84 -8.25 13.00
C PHE A 389 5.11 -7.25 12.12
N VAL A 390 3.99 -7.70 11.56
CA VAL A 390 3.21 -6.95 10.59
C VAL A 390 1.75 -6.88 11.02
N PHE A 391 1.08 -5.79 10.62
CA PHE A 391 -0.35 -5.66 10.85
C PHE A 391 -1.15 -6.63 9.97
N ASP A 392 -2.11 -7.34 10.56
CA ASP A 392 -3.03 -8.20 9.83
C ASP A 392 -4.29 -7.40 9.43
N GLU A 393 -4.29 -6.93 8.19
CA GLU A 393 -5.42 -6.16 7.62
C GLU A 393 -6.66 -7.02 7.40
N ALA A 394 -6.51 -8.35 7.32
CA ALA A 394 -7.61 -9.29 7.09
C ALA A 394 -8.32 -9.68 8.40
N ALA A 395 -7.71 -9.43 9.56
CA ALA A 395 -8.31 -9.73 10.85
C ALA A 395 -9.64 -8.97 11.02
N PRO A 396 -10.77 -9.63 11.35
CA PRO A 396 -12.05 -8.92 11.51
C PRO A 396 -12.17 -8.14 12.84
N ARG A 397 -11.17 -8.26 13.72
CA ARG A 397 -11.21 -7.79 15.12
C ARG A 397 -10.66 -6.37 15.27
N PRO A 398 -11.12 -5.61 16.28
CA PRO A 398 -10.44 -4.39 16.69
C PRO A 398 -8.99 -4.66 17.12
N ALA A 399 -8.10 -3.73 16.83
CA ALA A 399 -6.68 -3.86 17.18
C ALA A 399 -6.31 -2.97 18.37
N VAL A 400 -5.47 -3.52 19.25
CA VAL A 400 -4.87 -2.84 20.40
C VAL A 400 -3.36 -2.75 20.19
N LEU A 401 -2.89 -1.53 19.98
CA LEU A 401 -1.50 -1.19 19.71
C LEU A 401 -0.85 -0.69 21.00
N LEU A 402 0.08 -1.45 21.56
CA LEU A 402 0.75 -1.17 22.83
C LEU A 402 2.21 -0.82 22.58
N SER A 403 2.62 0.39 22.94
CA SER A 403 4.02 0.81 22.77
C SER A 403 4.60 1.56 23.96
N ALA A 404 5.92 1.50 24.07
CA ALA A 404 6.68 2.32 25.01
C ALA A 404 7.94 2.90 24.35
N GLY A 405 8.14 4.21 24.49
CA GLY A 405 9.27 4.93 23.89
C GLY A 405 9.39 4.70 22.37
N ILE A 406 10.59 4.35 21.89
CA ILE A 406 10.83 4.19 20.44
C ILE A 406 10.10 2.99 19.80
N GLY A 407 9.55 2.08 20.62
CA GLY A 407 8.65 1.02 20.15
C GLY A 407 7.35 1.54 19.52
N VAL A 408 7.12 2.86 19.53
CA VAL A 408 6.05 3.52 18.79
C VAL A 408 6.19 3.39 17.28
N THR A 409 7.40 3.21 16.75
CA THR A 409 7.69 3.21 15.31
C THR A 409 6.87 2.21 14.48
N PRO A 410 6.75 0.92 14.83
CA PRO A 410 5.83 0.02 14.13
C PRO A 410 4.38 0.48 14.26
N MET A 411 3.96 0.96 15.44
CA MET A 411 2.57 1.40 15.66
C MET A 411 2.20 2.57 14.76
N ILE A 412 3.11 3.52 14.54
CA ILE A 412 2.87 4.62 13.58
C ILE A 412 2.66 4.09 12.16
N ALA A 413 3.46 3.10 11.73
CA ALA A 413 3.28 2.49 10.42
C ALA A 413 1.91 1.80 10.30
N MET A 414 1.52 1.02 11.32
CA MET A 414 0.23 0.32 11.37
C MET A 414 -0.94 1.31 11.36
N ILE A 415 -0.91 2.33 12.23
CA ILE A 415 -1.94 3.37 12.29
C ILE A 415 -2.02 4.13 10.98
N ASN A 416 -0.89 4.56 10.41
CA ASN A 416 -0.90 5.30 9.15
C ASN A 416 -1.43 4.47 7.99
N ARG A 417 -1.20 3.14 8.00
CA ARG A 417 -1.71 2.18 7.01
C ARG A 417 -3.22 2.00 7.13
N ILE A 418 -3.73 1.80 8.35
CA ILE A 418 -5.18 1.60 8.57
C ILE A 418 -5.96 2.89 8.32
N LEU A 419 -5.37 4.02 8.69
CA LEU A 419 -5.96 5.34 8.51
C LEU A 419 -5.69 5.96 7.13
N VAL A 420 -5.16 5.20 6.17
CA VAL A 420 -5.18 5.61 4.76
C VAL A 420 -6.63 5.93 4.36
N ASN A 421 -6.84 6.91 3.47
CA ASN A 421 -8.17 7.29 2.99
C ASN A 421 -9.20 7.67 4.08
N ASN A 422 -8.76 8.40 5.11
CA ASN A 422 -9.61 8.86 6.22
C ASN A 422 -10.20 7.72 7.08
N GLY A 423 -9.52 6.56 7.15
CA GLY A 423 -10.00 5.41 7.94
C GLY A 423 -11.20 4.70 7.29
N ARG A 424 -11.54 5.07 6.05
CA ARG A 424 -12.31 4.19 5.17
C ARG A 424 -11.36 3.04 4.84
N SER A 425 -11.71 1.84 5.23
CA SER A 425 -11.08 0.58 4.86
C SER A 425 -12.18 -0.47 4.73
N ARG A 426 -11.91 -1.61 4.09
CA ARG A 426 -12.87 -2.73 4.00
C ARG A 426 -13.33 -3.20 5.39
N SER A 427 -12.51 -2.97 6.42
CA SER A 427 -12.87 -3.15 7.83
C SER A 427 -12.90 -1.80 8.54
N GLN A 428 -14.01 -1.46 9.21
CA GLN A 428 -14.04 -0.37 10.19
C GLN A 428 -13.36 -0.83 11.49
N GLN A 429 -12.11 -1.28 11.41
CA GLN A 429 -11.34 -1.68 12.58
C GLN A 429 -11.22 -0.49 13.53
N ARG A 430 -11.79 -0.67 14.72
CA ARG A 430 -11.55 0.23 15.85
C ARG A 430 -10.13 -0.01 16.33
N LEU A 431 -9.37 1.08 16.48
CA LEU A 431 -7.99 1.07 16.95
C LEU A 431 -7.91 1.66 18.34
N TRP A 432 -7.25 0.95 19.23
CA TRP A 432 -6.88 1.44 20.54
C TRP A 432 -5.36 1.52 20.63
N PHE A 433 -4.84 2.73 20.76
CA PHE A 433 -3.41 2.97 20.86
C PHE A 433 -3.05 3.38 22.29
N PHE A 434 -2.28 2.55 22.98
CA PHE A 434 -1.72 2.85 24.28
C PHE A 434 -0.23 3.12 24.15
N HIS A 435 0.20 4.31 24.57
CA HIS A 435 1.60 4.73 24.46
C HIS A 435 2.16 5.19 25.81
N GLY A 436 3.28 4.59 26.20
CA GLY A 436 4.06 5.02 27.36
C GLY A 436 5.28 5.85 26.95
N ALA A 437 5.45 7.02 27.56
CA ALA A 437 6.68 7.82 27.49
C ALA A 437 7.05 8.34 28.88
N ARG A 438 8.25 8.91 29.05
CA ARG A 438 8.64 9.50 30.35
C ARG A 438 7.82 10.76 30.63
N ASN A 439 7.75 11.63 29.65
CA ASN A 439 7.07 12.93 29.70
C ASN A 439 6.89 13.48 28.28
N SER A 440 6.42 14.73 28.15
CA SER A 440 6.23 15.40 26.87
C SER A 440 7.49 15.56 26.02
N LEU A 441 8.67 15.70 26.63
CA LEU A 441 9.94 15.85 25.88
C LEU A 441 10.41 14.54 25.25
N ASP A 442 9.98 13.39 25.78
CA ASP A 442 10.33 12.06 25.27
C ASP A 442 9.21 11.42 24.41
N HIS A 443 8.09 12.11 24.20
CA HIS A 443 6.92 11.61 23.45
C HIS A 443 7.06 11.89 21.94
N ALA A 444 7.82 11.04 21.25
CA ALA A 444 7.93 11.09 19.78
C ALA A 444 6.56 10.89 19.10
N PHE A 445 6.32 11.56 17.97
CA PHE A 445 5.05 11.55 17.22
C PHE A 445 3.82 12.11 17.93
N ARG A 446 3.95 12.81 19.07
CA ARG A 446 2.79 13.37 19.80
C ARG A 446 1.86 14.19 18.91
N HIS A 447 2.40 15.13 18.14
CA HIS A 447 1.58 16.00 17.27
C HIS A 447 0.94 15.24 16.11
N HIS A 448 1.67 14.31 15.50
CA HIS A 448 1.15 13.42 14.46
C HIS A 448 -0.05 12.63 14.98
N MET A 449 0.04 12.08 16.18
CA MET A 449 -1.02 11.28 16.78
C MET A 449 -2.24 12.10 17.20
N ILE A 450 -2.05 13.32 17.72
CA ILE A 450 -3.14 14.27 18.00
C ILE A 450 -3.89 14.61 16.70
N ASP A 451 -3.16 14.94 15.63
CA ASP A 451 -3.76 15.23 14.32
C ASP A 451 -4.61 14.05 13.81
N LYS A 452 -4.07 12.83 13.90
CA LYS A 452 -4.81 11.61 13.52
C LYS A 452 -6.08 11.41 14.34
N SER A 453 -6.01 11.45 15.67
CA SER A 453 -7.20 11.25 16.50
C SER A 453 -8.29 12.30 16.24
N SER A 454 -7.92 13.54 15.92
CA SER A 454 -8.88 14.60 15.59
C SER A 454 -9.65 14.37 14.28
N ARG A 455 -9.09 13.61 13.35
CA ARG A 455 -9.65 13.35 12.01
C ARG A 455 -10.33 11.99 11.88
N HIS A 456 -10.12 11.09 12.84
CA HIS A 456 -10.50 9.69 12.72
C HIS A 456 -11.21 9.19 13.98
N SER A 457 -12.53 9.04 13.92
CA SER A 457 -13.35 8.57 15.05
C SER A 457 -13.12 7.10 15.43
N ASN A 458 -12.47 6.32 14.56
CA ASN A 458 -12.13 4.92 14.82
C ASN A 458 -10.76 4.74 15.52
N LEU A 459 -10.04 5.82 15.86
CA LEU A 459 -8.79 5.77 16.62
C LEU A 459 -9.00 6.37 18.02
N THR A 460 -8.80 5.55 19.05
CA THR A 460 -8.73 5.99 20.44
C THR A 460 -7.30 5.93 20.94
N ILE A 461 -6.82 7.00 21.57
CA ILE A 461 -5.46 7.12 22.09
C ILE A 461 -5.50 7.23 23.60
N VAL A 462 -4.61 6.50 24.27
CA VAL A 462 -4.36 6.59 25.71
C VAL A 462 -2.86 6.74 25.94
N THR A 463 -2.44 7.88 26.48
CA THR A 463 -1.04 8.21 26.75
C THR A 463 -0.73 8.11 28.25
N ALA A 464 0.32 7.40 28.62
CA ALA A 464 0.81 7.32 30.00
C ALA A 464 2.20 7.95 30.12
N TYR A 465 2.36 8.86 31.09
CA TYR A 465 3.65 9.45 31.47
C TYR A 465 4.07 8.98 32.85
N ASN A 466 5.25 8.35 32.95
CA ASN A 466 5.74 7.82 34.23
C ASN A 466 6.58 8.83 35.03
N GLU A 467 7.04 9.93 34.41
CA GLU A 467 7.80 11.02 35.02
C GLU A 467 7.37 12.38 34.42
N PRO A 468 6.07 12.76 34.52
CA PRO A 468 5.56 13.99 33.89
C PRO A 468 6.29 15.23 34.40
N LEU A 469 6.55 16.17 33.50
CA LEU A 469 7.17 17.44 33.82
C LEU A 469 6.18 18.39 34.50
N PRO A 470 6.64 19.43 35.22
CA PRO A 470 5.75 20.42 35.84
C PRO A 470 4.77 21.10 34.87
N GLY A 471 5.11 21.17 33.58
CA GLY A 471 4.25 21.73 32.53
C GLY A 471 3.28 20.73 31.88
N ASP A 472 3.42 19.43 32.17
CA ASP A 472 2.57 18.38 31.62
C ASP A 472 1.23 18.33 32.38
N VAL A 473 0.13 18.48 31.65
CA VAL A 473 -1.21 18.54 32.23
C VAL A 473 -1.97 17.24 31.97
N LEU A 474 -2.40 16.57 33.05
CA LEU A 474 -3.25 15.38 33.00
C LEU A 474 -4.59 15.69 32.31
N GLY A 475 -5.01 14.83 31.38
CA GLY A 475 -6.20 14.98 30.54
C GLY A 475 -6.01 15.88 29.31
N ARG A 476 -4.84 16.51 29.15
CA ARG A 476 -4.47 17.32 27.96
C ARG A 476 -3.26 16.74 27.25
N ASP A 477 -2.17 16.53 27.98
CA ASP A 477 -0.88 16.09 27.41
C ASP A 477 -0.68 14.59 27.57
N TYR A 478 -1.28 14.00 28.60
CA TYR A 478 -1.28 12.58 28.91
C TYR A 478 -2.55 12.21 29.71
N ASP A 479 -2.94 10.95 29.68
CA ASP A 479 -4.17 10.44 30.31
C ASP A 479 -3.92 9.77 31.67
N VAL A 480 -2.70 9.29 31.90
CA VAL A 480 -2.34 8.50 33.08
C VAL A 480 -0.97 8.88 33.60
N ASN A 481 -0.88 9.23 34.89
CA ASN A 481 0.40 9.33 35.59
C ASN A 481 0.84 7.91 35.99
N GLY A 482 1.81 7.36 35.27
CA GLY A 482 2.32 6.01 35.48
C GLY A 482 2.66 5.30 34.18
N TRP A 483 2.48 3.98 34.16
CA TRP A 483 2.88 3.10 33.06
C TRP A 483 1.66 2.57 32.32
N VAL A 484 1.84 2.27 31.03
CA VAL A 484 0.91 1.39 30.32
C VAL A 484 1.06 -0.02 30.91
N ASN A 485 -0.01 -0.51 31.54
CA ASN A 485 -0.06 -1.80 32.22
C ASN A 485 -1.44 -2.46 32.06
N LEU A 486 -1.58 -3.70 32.53
CA LEU A 486 -2.81 -4.47 32.37
C LEU A 486 -4.03 -3.81 33.04
N ASP A 487 -3.83 -3.13 34.17
CA ASP A 487 -4.92 -2.45 34.89
C ASP A 487 -5.45 -1.26 34.09
N LEU A 488 -4.56 -0.52 33.42
CA LEU A 488 -4.96 0.54 32.50
C LEU A 488 -5.76 -0.03 31.31
N LEU A 489 -5.30 -1.14 30.73
CA LEU A 489 -6.00 -1.80 29.64
C LEU A 489 -7.43 -2.18 30.08
N LYS A 490 -7.58 -2.83 31.24
CA LYS A 490 -8.89 -3.21 31.81
C LYS A 490 -9.79 -2.00 32.08
N ALA A 491 -9.21 -0.86 32.46
CA ALA A 491 -9.96 0.34 32.76
C ALA A 491 -10.45 1.10 31.52
N LYS A 492 -9.77 0.95 30.37
CA LYS A 492 -10.03 1.75 29.16
C LYS A 492 -10.61 0.95 28.01
N LEU A 493 -10.28 -0.33 27.88
CA LEU A 493 -10.81 -1.19 26.83
C LEU A 493 -12.24 -1.64 27.19
N PRO A 494 -13.21 -1.47 26.28
CA PRO A 494 -14.47 -2.20 26.35
C PRO A 494 -14.25 -3.71 26.38
N PHE A 495 -15.27 -4.45 26.81
CA PHE A 495 -15.25 -5.90 26.67
C PHE A 495 -15.45 -6.28 25.19
N ASP A 496 -14.43 -6.87 24.57
CA ASP A 496 -14.42 -7.27 23.15
C ASP A 496 -13.32 -8.33 22.87
N ASP A 497 -13.27 -8.85 21.64
CA ASP A 497 -12.25 -9.78 21.16
C ASP A 497 -11.22 -9.04 20.29
N TYR A 498 -10.00 -8.86 20.82
CA TYR A 498 -8.97 -7.98 20.25
C TYR A 498 -7.78 -8.75 19.65
N GLU A 499 -7.14 -8.13 18.64
CA GLU A 499 -5.75 -8.42 18.26
C GLU A 499 -4.80 -7.46 18.99
N PHE A 500 -3.72 -7.95 19.58
CA PHE A 500 -2.75 -7.16 20.33
C PHE A 500 -1.41 -7.09 19.62
N TYR A 501 -0.87 -5.88 19.44
CA TYR A 501 0.45 -5.64 18.89
C TYR A 501 1.29 -4.91 19.91
N LEU A 502 2.44 -5.45 20.27
CA LEU A 502 3.29 -4.94 21.35
C LEU A 502 4.69 -4.61 20.84
N CYS A 503 5.21 -3.45 21.21
CA CYS A 503 6.63 -3.13 20.98
C CYS A 503 7.16 -2.15 22.04
N GLY A 504 8.24 -2.53 22.72
CA GLY A 504 8.81 -1.73 23.80
C GLY A 504 9.95 -2.45 24.55
N PRO A 505 10.40 -1.92 25.69
CA PRO A 505 11.44 -2.53 26.51
C PRO A 505 11.03 -3.92 27.06
N PRO A 506 11.96 -4.85 27.32
CA PRO A 506 11.62 -6.20 27.80
C PRO A 506 10.70 -6.26 29.03
N PRO A 507 10.89 -5.44 30.09
CA PRO A 507 9.98 -5.50 31.24
C PRO A 507 8.53 -5.13 30.88
N PHE A 508 8.35 -4.20 29.94
CA PHE A 508 7.04 -3.81 29.42
C PHE A 508 6.41 -4.95 28.62
N MET A 509 7.19 -5.53 27.71
CA MET A 509 6.75 -6.64 26.84
C MET A 509 6.37 -7.88 27.66
N ASP A 510 7.20 -8.28 28.61
CA ASP A 510 6.99 -9.45 29.47
C ASP A 510 5.74 -9.29 30.34
N ALA A 511 5.58 -8.11 30.97
CA ALA A 511 4.47 -7.85 31.88
C ALA A 511 3.12 -7.87 31.15
N LEU A 512 3.01 -7.19 30.01
CA LEU A 512 1.79 -7.14 29.22
C LEU A 512 1.47 -8.49 28.59
N SER A 513 2.46 -9.18 28.00
CA SER A 513 2.26 -10.50 27.40
C SER A 513 1.72 -11.52 28.41
N LYS A 514 2.36 -11.61 29.59
CA LYS A 514 1.89 -12.49 30.68
C LYS A 514 0.51 -12.07 31.18
N GLY A 515 0.25 -10.77 31.29
CA GLY A 515 -1.04 -10.24 31.71
C GLY A 515 -2.17 -10.61 30.76
N LEU A 516 -1.95 -10.45 29.45
CA LEU A 516 -2.92 -10.80 28.40
C LEU A 516 -3.21 -12.30 28.36
N LEU A 517 -2.17 -13.14 28.43
CA LEU A 517 -2.33 -14.59 28.57
C LEU A 517 -3.13 -14.96 29.83
N GLY A 518 -2.83 -14.32 30.96
CA GLY A 518 -3.57 -14.50 32.20
C GLY A 518 -5.04 -14.07 32.12
N MET A 519 -5.40 -13.20 31.17
CA MET A 519 -6.78 -12.83 30.84
C MET A 519 -7.45 -13.78 29.83
N GLY A 520 -6.75 -14.81 29.36
CA GLY A 520 -7.27 -15.76 28.38
C GLY A 520 -7.16 -15.31 26.93
N VAL A 521 -6.39 -14.26 26.63
CA VAL A 521 -6.08 -13.90 25.24
C VAL A 521 -5.24 -15.03 24.63
N ARG A 522 -5.63 -15.49 23.44
CA ARG A 522 -4.96 -16.59 22.76
C ARG A 522 -3.58 -16.16 22.26
N PRO A 523 -2.53 -17.00 22.38
CA PRO A 523 -1.16 -16.63 22.00
C PRO A 523 -1.04 -16.09 20.57
N GLU A 524 -1.76 -16.68 19.61
CA GLU A 524 -1.75 -16.29 18.21
C GLU A 524 -2.30 -14.88 17.93
N ARG A 525 -2.85 -14.20 18.95
CA ARG A 525 -3.40 -12.84 18.90
C ARG A 525 -2.52 -11.80 19.59
N ILE A 526 -1.38 -12.23 20.11
CA ILE A 526 -0.44 -11.38 20.83
C ILE A 526 0.83 -11.32 19.97
N HIS A 527 0.89 -10.31 19.12
CA HIS A 527 1.99 -10.07 18.21
C HIS A 527 3.01 -9.17 18.90
N SER A 528 4.30 -9.49 18.84
CA SER A 528 5.33 -8.71 19.54
C SER A 528 6.64 -8.62 18.79
N GLU A 529 7.30 -7.46 18.88
CA GLU A 529 8.67 -7.25 18.42
C GLU A 529 9.52 -6.58 19.51
N ALA A 530 10.75 -7.07 19.71
CA ALA A 530 11.72 -6.54 20.65
C ALA A 530 12.95 -5.96 19.92
N PHE A 531 13.47 -4.84 20.43
CA PHE A 531 14.63 -4.16 19.82
C PHE A 531 15.94 -4.41 20.59
N GLY A 532 17.03 -4.64 19.86
CA GLY A 532 18.38 -4.78 20.42
C GLY A 532 18.64 -6.12 21.15
N PRO A 533 19.66 -6.19 22.03
CA PRO A 533 20.03 -7.42 22.76
C PRO A 533 18.89 -7.96 23.65
N ALA A 534 17.91 -7.11 23.95
CA ALA A 534 16.67 -7.43 24.61
C ALA A 534 15.84 -8.51 23.89
N ALA A 535 16.04 -8.71 22.57
CA ALA A 535 15.38 -9.73 21.78
C ALA A 535 15.89 -11.16 22.04
N ILE A 536 16.94 -11.33 22.87
CA ILE A 536 17.52 -12.65 23.22
C ILE A 536 16.60 -13.46 24.16
N LYS A 537 15.61 -12.83 24.80
CA LYS A 537 14.56 -13.53 25.56
C LYS A 537 13.22 -13.41 24.82
N PRO A 538 12.69 -14.50 24.25
CA PRO A 538 11.31 -14.49 23.82
C PRO A 538 10.42 -14.25 25.03
N ALA A 539 9.50 -13.29 24.94
CA ALA A 539 8.25 -13.43 25.67
C ALA A 539 7.63 -14.74 25.14
N ALA A 540 7.38 -15.71 26.03
CA ALA A 540 6.80 -16.99 25.67
C ALA A 540 5.36 -16.79 25.18
N VAL A 541 5.20 -16.40 23.92
CA VAL A 541 3.90 -16.26 23.26
C VAL A 541 4.07 -16.68 21.81
N GLY A 542 3.36 -17.74 21.44
CA GLY A 542 3.53 -18.42 20.17
C GLY A 542 3.04 -17.60 18.98
N ALA A 543 3.96 -17.35 18.06
CA ALA A 543 3.71 -17.34 16.63
C ALA A 543 4.94 -17.95 15.95
N SER A 544 4.87 -19.24 15.64
CA SER A 544 5.74 -19.91 14.66
C SER A 544 4.82 -20.60 13.67
N LEU A 545 4.62 -19.96 12.53
CA LEU A 545 4.18 -20.62 11.31
C LEU A 545 5.30 -20.35 10.30
N GLY A 546 6.20 -21.32 10.14
CA GLY A 546 7.19 -21.27 9.07
C GLY A 546 8.44 -22.12 9.31
N SER A 547 8.93 -22.26 10.54
CA SER A 547 10.20 -22.97 10.75
C SER A 547 9.98 -24.39 11.26
N LYS A 548 10.36 -25.39 10.45
CA LYS A 548 10.67 -26.75 10.92
C LYS A 548 12.02 -26.81 11.68
N ALA A 549 12.49 -25.71 12.28
CA ALA A 549 13.62 -25.76 13.19
C ALA A 549 13.21 -26.46 14.48
N THR A 550 13.97 -27.48 14.86
CA THR A 550 13.82 -28.15 16.14
C THR A 550 14.06 -27.12 17.25
N PRO A 551 13.09 -26.85 18.15
CA PRO A 551 13.36 -26.03 19.33
C PRO A 551 14.48 -26.67 20.15
N PRO A 552 15.22 -25.91 20.98
CA PRO A 552 16.33 -26.43 21.75
C PRO A 552 15.88 -27.67 22.52
N SER A 553 16.47 -28.82 22.20
CA SER A 553 16.32 -30.01 23.04
C SER A 553 16.76 -29.60 24.43
N SER A 554 15.83 -29.66 25.38
CA SER A 554 16.02 -29.27 26.78
C SER A 554 17.40 -29.70 27.30
N GLY A 555 18.29 -28.74 27.55
CA GLY A 555 19.45 -28.92 28.43
C GLY A 555 20.79 -29.37 27.81
N ALA A 556 20.98 -29.41 26.48
CA ALA A 556 22.25 -29.92 25.92
C ALA A 556 23.35 -28.87 25.64
N ALA A 557 23.09 -27.56 25.78
CA ALA A 557 24.05 -26.51 25.40
C ALA A 557 25.17 -26.23 26.43
N ALA A 558 25.29 -27.02 27.50
CA ALA A 558 26.37 -26.82 28.47
C ALA A 558 26.71 -28.10 29.22
N LYS A 559 27.43 -29.03 28.57
CA LYS A 559 28.48 -29.89 29.16
C LYS A 559 29.23 -30.66 28.05
N ALA A 560 30.56 -30.60 28.14
CA ALA A 560 31.60 -31.21 27.29
C ALA A 560 31.38 -32.72 27.02
N ASP A 561 31.81 -33.37 25.93
CA ASP A 561 33.09 -33.31 25.21
C ASP A 561 32.96 -33.66 23.70
N GLY A 562 33.86 -33.14 22.86
CA GLY A 562 34.28 -33.78 21.60
C GLY A 562 33.51 -33.52 20.29
N HIS A 563 32.29 -32.97 20.31
CA HIS A 563 31.53 -32.76 19.06
C HIS A 563 32.23 -31.74 18.14
N ALA A 564 32.51 -32.17 16.92
CA ALA A 564 33.08 -31.37 15.86
C ALA A 564 32.32 -31.63 14.56
N ALA A 565 32.26 -30.62 13.71
CA ALA A 565 31.65 -30.69 12.39
C ALA A 565 32.58 -30.04 11.36
N GLU A 566 32.68 -30.64 10.18
CA GLU A 566 33.35 -30.02 9.05
C GLU A 566 32.37 -29.07 8.37
N VAL A 567 32.74 -27.79 8.26
CA VAL A 567 31.92 -26.75 7.64
C VAL A 567 32.57 -26.32 6.33
N GLU A 568 31.85 -26.49 5.23
CA GLU A 568 32.21 -25.98 3.91
C GLU A 568 31.40 -24.73 3.59
N PHE A 569 32.11 -23.66 3.23
CA PHE A 569 31.54 -22.42 2.71
C PHE A 569 31.66 -22.47 1.18
N GLN A 570 30.62 -22.98 0.51
CA GLN A 570 30.67 -23.40 -0.89
C GLN A 570 31.06 -22.26 -1.84
N ALA A 571 30.46 -21.07 -1.70
CA ALA A 571 30.73 -19.95 -2.60
C ALA A 571 32.18 -19.44 -2.49
N SER A 572 32.75 -19.47 -1.28
CA SER A 572 34.15 -19.09 -1.05
C SER A 572 35.16 -20.23 -1.23
N GLY A 573 34.70 -21.49 -1.29
CA GLY A 573 35.54 -22.70 -1.36
C GLY A 573 36.33 -23.01 -0.09
N LYS A 574 36.05 -22.31 1.02
CA LYS A 574 36.75 -22.52 2.31
C LYS A 574 36.15 -23.67 3.09
N ARG A 575 37.00 -24.38 3.83
CA ARG A 575 36.61 -25.45 4.74
C ARG A 575 37.26 -25.21 6.10
N ALA A 576 36.47 -25.38 7.16
CA ALA A 576 36.94 -25.23 8.52
C ALA A 576 36.22 -26.20 9.46
N THR A 577 36.95 -26.68 10.46
CA THR A 577 36.37 -27.50 11.52
C THR A 577 35.74 -26.59 12.57
N TRP A 578 34.46 -26.78 12.85
CA TRP A 578 33.78 -26.22 14.01
C TRP A 578 33.90 -27.18 15.20
N ARG A 579 34.14 -26.67 16.40
CA ARG A 579 34.11 -27.48 17.64
C ARG A 579 33.13 -26.90 18.64
N SER A 580 32.50 -27.80 19.41
CA SER A 580 31.60 -27.42 20.50
C SER A 580 32.26 -26.41 21.46
N GLY A 581 31.64 -25.25 21.64
CA GLY A 581 32.15 -24.16 22.47
C GLY A 581 32.89 -23.05 21.71
N GLU A 582 33.16 -23.20 20.41
CA GLU A 582 33.83 -22.19 19.58
C GLU A 582 32.88 -21.11 19.01
N GLY A 583 31.64 -21.08 19.49
CA GLY A 583 30.63 -20.11 19.06
C GLY A 583 29.74 -20.59 17.93
N THR A 584 29.15 -19.65 17.22
CA THR A 584 28.17 -19.84 16.13
C THR A 584 28.84 -20.06 14.77
N LEU A 585 28.08 -20.54 13.78
CA LEU A 585 28.54 -20.66 12.39
C LEU A 585 28.98 -19.31 11.78
N LEU A 586 28.39 -18.20 12.22
CA LEU A 586 28.84 -16.86 11.86
C LEU A 586 30.27 -16.59 12.38
N GLU A 587 30.53 -16.87 13.66
CA GLU A 587 31.84 -16.61 14.28
C GLU A 587 32.93 -17.49 13.67
N LEU A 588 32.61 -18.71 13.28
CA LEU A 588 33.49 -19.57 12.48
C LEU A 588 33.82 -18.91 11.13
N ALA A 589 32.81 -18.46 10.38
CA ALA A 589 33.02 -17.81 9.08
C ALA A 589 33.91 -16.56 9.21
N GLU A 590 33.69 -15.73 10.24
CA GLU A 590 34.49 -14.54 10.51
C GLU A 590 35.95 -14.88 10.85
N ARG A 591 36.18 -15.94 11.63
CA ARG A 591 37.53 -16.43 11.96
C ARG A 591 38.28 -16.92 10.72
N GLU A 592 37.57 -17.52 9.78
CA GLU A 592 38.11 -17.88 8.46
C GLU A 592 38.27 -16.68 7.51
N GLY A 593 38.01 -15.46 7.98
CA GLY A 593 38.16 -14.22 7.21
C GLY A 593 37.04 -13.98 6.19
N LEU A 594 35.93 -14.69 6.28
CA LEU A 594 34.71 -14.40 5.53
C LEU A 594 33.96 -13.23 6.17
N LYS A 595 33.11 -12.56 5.38
CA LYS A 595 32.33 -11.40 5.82
C LYS A 595 30.85 -11.55 5.47
N PRO A 596 30.17 -12.61 5.94
CA PRO A 596 28.74 -12.76 5.70
C PRO A 596 27.97 -11.57 6.28
N ILE A 597 26.93 -11.14 5.56
CA ILE A 597 26.07 -10.04 5.99
C ILE A 597 25.34 -10.44 7.27
N HIS A 598 25.51 -9.66 8.34
CA HIS A 598 24.88 -9.90 9.64
C HIS A 598 24.58 -8.59 10.38
N SER A 599 23.77 -8.65 11.44
CA SER A 599 23.50 -7.48 12.30
C SER A 599 23.23 -7.87 13.76
N CYS A 600 22.07 -8.46 14.09
CA CYS A 600 21.63 -8.64 15.49
C CYS A 600 22.45 -9.65 16.32
N ARG A 601 23.06 -10.66 15.67
CA ARG A 601 23.74 -11.81 16.33
C ARG A 601 22.88 -12.60 17.32
N SER A 602 21.55 -12.56 17.16
CA SER A 602 20.60 -13.25 18.04
C SER A 602 19.51 -14.02 17.29
N GLY A 603 19.56 -14.08 15.96
CA GLY A 603 18.54 -14.74 15.14
C GLY A 603 17.21 -13.98 15.04
N THR A 604 17.19 -12.66 15.31
CA THR A 604 15.94 -11.88 15.40
C THR A 604 15.68 -10.96 14.20
N CYS A 605 16.74 -10.49 13.53
CA CYS A 605 16.60 -9.64 12.33
C CYS A 605 16.60 -10.43 11.00
N GLY A 606 17.02 -11.70 10.99
CA GLY A 606 17.01 -12.53 9.77
C GLY A 606 18.09 -12.21 8.72
N VAL A 607 18.82 -11.10 8.84
CA VAL A 607 19.76 -10.67 7.77
C VAL A 607 20.93 -11.62 7.56
N CYS A 608 21.23 -12.49 8.53
CA CYS A 608 22.28 -13.51 8.42
C CYS A 608 21.79 -14.81 7.76
N ALA A 609 20.55 -14.90 7.27
CA ALA A 609 20.08 -16.09 6.58
C ALA A 609 20.98 -16.43 5.39
N VAL A 610 21.40 -17.69 5.26
CA VAL A 610 22.18 -18.23 4.13
C VAL A 610 21.63 -19.61 3.79
N LYS A 611 21.82 -20.07 2.55
CA LYS A 611 21.34 -21.39 2.17
C LYS A 611 22.11 -22.49 2.88
N LEU A 612 21.39 -23.45 3.45
CA LEU A 612 21.90 -24.70 3.98
C LEU A 612 21.78 -25.77 2.88
N ILE A 613 22.89 -26.04 2.21
CA ILE A 613 22.94 -26.99 1.09
C ILE A 613 22.93 -28.43 1.62
N GLN A 614 23.60 -28.66 2.76
CA GLN A 614 23.69 -29.97 3.38
C GLN A 614 23.90 -29.86 4.89
N GLY A 615 23.32 -30.83 5.62
CA GLY A 615 23.48 -31.00 7.06
C GLY A 615 22.31 -30.44 7.87
N SER A 616 22.48 -30.36 9.19
CA SER A 616 21.46 -29.88 10.13
C SER A 616 22.08 -29.01 11.21
N VAL A 617 21.31 -28.02 11.67
CA VAL A 617 21.76 -27.04 12.67
C VAL A 617 20.77 -26.92 13.83
N ASP A 618 21.32 -26.69 15.02
CA ASP A 618 20.58 -26.27 16.20
C ASP A 618 20.80 -24.77 16.44
N TYR A 619 19.95 -24.16 17.26
CA TYR A 619 20.08 -22.75 17.61
C TYR A 619 20.43 -22.54 19.08
N VAL A 620 21.41 -21.66 19.32
CA VAL A 620 21.84 -21.26 20.68
C VAL A 620 20.73 -20.52 21.43
N ASN A 621 19.93 -19.73 20.71
CA ASN A 621 18.74 -19.04 21.21
C ASN A 621 17.58 -19.33 20.26
N ASN A 622 16.33 -19.26 20.72
CA ASN A 622 15.17 -19.38 19.82
C ASN A 622 15.14 -18.20 18.84
N PRO A 623 15.40 -18.41 17.54
CA PRO A 623 15.30 -17.32 16.57
C PRO A 623 13.83 -16.92 16.41
N THR A 624 13.60 -15.63 16.18
CA THR A 624 12.27 -15.08 15.89
C THR A 624 12.14 -14.62 14.44
N ALA A 625 13.26 -14.50 13.72
CA ALA A 625 13.21 -14.17 12.31
C ALA A 625 12.80 -15.39 11.48
N PRO A 626 11.96 -15.22 10.45
CA PRO A 626 11.69 -16.27 9.49
C PRO A 626 12.96 -16.59 8.68
N CYS A 627 13.06 -17.84 8.26
CA CYS A 627 13.97 -18.31 7.23
C CYS A 627 13.22 -19.27 6.32
N GLU A 628 13.61 -19.35 5.05
CA GLU A 628 13.08 -20.38 4.14
C GLU A 628 13.50 -21.78 4.62
N ASP A 629 12.82 -22.83 4.14
CA ASP A 629 13.13 -24.23 4.50
C ASP A 629 14.57 -24.63 4.17
N ASP A 630 15.18 -24.00 3.15
CA ASP A 630 16.57 -24.23 2.74
C ASP A 630 17.54 -23.17 3.30
N GLU A 631 17.14 -22.34 4.28
CA GLU A 631 17.98 -21.29 4.87
C GLU A 631 18.24 -21.52 6.37
N VAL A 632 19.40 -21.03 6.84
CA VAL A 632 19.80 -21.04 8.26
C VAL A 632 20.28 -19.67 8.74
N LEU A 633 19.91 -19.30 9.96
CA LEU A 633 20.36 -18.07 10.62
C LEU A 633 21.73 -18.28 11.31
N ILE A 634 22.82 -18.21 10.54
CA ILE A 634 24.19 -18.55 11.01
C ILE A 634 24.66 -17.77 12.24
N CYS A 635 24.08 -16.60 12.54
CA CYS A 635 24.45 -15.79 13.69
C CYS A 635 23.97 -16.34 15.04
N SER A 636 23.11 -17.37 15.03
CA SER A 636 22.69 -18.09 16.23
C SER A 636 22.71 -19.60 16.04
N ALA A 637 23.12 -20.09 14.86
CA ALA A 637 23.14 -21.50 14.53
C ALA A 637 24.47 -22.15 14.91
N VAL A 638 24.39 -23.41 15.31
CA VAL A 638 25.50 -24.34 15.55
C VAL A 638 25.18 -25.68 14.87
N PRO A 639 26.16 -26.48 14.44
CA PRO A 639 25.91 -27.82 13.92
C PRO A 639 25.10 -28.68 14.92
N SER A 640 24.08 -29.41 14.43
CA SER A 640 23.35 -30.37 15.26
C SER A 640 24.18 -31.62 15.53
N ARG A 641 23.89 -32.31 16.64
CA ARG A 641 24.39 -33.66 16.88
C ARG A 641 23.57 -34.69 16.08
N SER A 642 24.21 -35.50 15.25
CA SER A 642 23.63 -36.75 14.75
C SER A 642 23.91 -37.89 15.73
N ASP A 643 22.94 -38.79 15.92
CA ASP A 643 23.11 -40.00 16.76
C ASP A 643 24.09 -41.02 16.15
N ASP A 644 24.39 -40.90 14.85
CA ASP A 644 25.42 -41.67 14.16
C ASP A 644 26.75 -40.89 14.18
N ASP A 645 27.79 -41.53 14.74
CA ASP A 645 29.15 -41.05 15.03
C ASP A 645 30.00 -40.76 13.75
N ALA A 646 29.36 -40.43 12.63
CA ALA A 646 30.00 -39.99 11.40
C ALA A 646 30.09 -38.47 11.41
N SER A 647 31.29 -37.93 11.17
CA SER A 647 31.58 -36.49 11.09
C SER A 647 30.45 -35.70 10.41
N VAL A 648 29.72 -34.89 11.18
CA VAL A 648 28.66 -34.02 10.66
C VAL A 648 29.30 -33.05 9.67
N SER A 649 28.85 -33.08 8.41
CA SER A 649 29.29 -32.14 7.38
C SER A 649 28.18 -31.14 7.12
N ILE A 650 28.49 -29.84 7.29
CA ILE A 650 27.61 -28.71 7.02
C ILE A 650 28.12 -28.02 5.75
N VAL A 651 27.25 -27.78 4.78
CA VAL A 651 27.58 -27.02 3.57
C VAL A 651 26.69 -25.78 3.51
N LEU A 652 27.31 -24.60 3.49
CA LEU A 652 26.64 -23.30 3.47
C LEU A 652 27.02 -22.52 2.21
N ASP A 653 26.06 -21.79 1.66
CA ASP A 653 26.29 -20.85 0.54
C ASP A 653 26.83 -19.50 1.07
N VAL A 654 28.13 -19.46 1.41
CA VAL A 654 28.82 -18.29 2.01
C VAL A 654 30.16 -17.97 1.35
#